data_AF-A0A8C9U9Z1-F1
#
_entry.id   AF-A0A8C9U9Z1-F1
#
_cell.length_a   1.000
_cell.length_b   1.000
_cell.length_c   1.000
_cell.angle_alpha   90.00
_cell.angle_beta   90.00
_cell.angle_gamma   90.00
#
_symmetry.space_group_name_H-M   'P 1'
#
loop_
_entity.id
_entity.type
_entity.pdbx_description
1 polymer ?
#
loop_
_entity_poly.entity_id
_entity_poly.type
_entity_poly.pdbx_seq_one_letter_code
_entity_poly.pdbx_strand_id
1 'polypeptide(L)'
;MVRCDTAVGTPDYISPEVLKSQGGDGYYGRECDWWSVGVFLYEMLVGDTPFYADSLVGTYSKIMNHKNALTFPEDSEISKDAKNLICAFLTDREVRLGRNGVDEIKRHPFFKNDQWTWDNIRETAAPVVPELSSDIDTSNFDDIEEDRGEEETFPIPKAFVGNQLPFVGFTYYICVELILYSLQLENLQKRVYQLEEQLHSEMQLKDEMEQKCRYITQSSQLQKEKIVIQHQATDFQRKSEQEAEKRRNLENEVSTLKEQLESMRIVSQNSQASNDKISQLQKQLEEAYNLLRVESDTAARLRKSHTEMAKSVSHLESLNRELEERSRAADNTKLQLEKELLQLQSALDSEKRNYSQGSEELRELQALTASLQEDIRSLKATLSKAEGERKQAQERCNSLEKEKNSLEIDLNYKLKTLQQRLDQEVTEHRVTRAQLTDKYESIEEAKSAAMHVVEQKVSEESVARMRAESRVVEVEKQCSMLELDLKQSVQKMEQLMKQKERLEDEVKSLRMQLEQESSKRAQAQSELRSRVMEADRLVTSEKQLKQEINVALENKHVLFGLFWVFCTFMVIGRVYHRESLSAQLDLTVTKAESEQLARALQEEQYVELSQESKKAAARHKQECSEKDGTIAQVRAVCSTKTSPRGHLQRLWPKFVSEKEELSNSIKAHYEKMLNTERTLKTQAVNKLAEIMNRKDMKLDQKKKASTADLRKKEKENRKLQLELNQEKDKFNHMAIKYQKELSEMQAQLAEESTYRTELQMQLDSKESDIEQLREKLNDLQLRMDNSSVTSLQPDETDGNIAESRMEGWLSIPNRANIKRYGWKKQYVVVSSKKILFYNDEQDKEQSNPSMVLDIDKLFHVRPVTQGDVYRAELDEIPRIFQILYANEGESRKEADVESAPQGDKSNCLPHKGHEFIPTLYHFPTNCEACAKPLWHVFKPPPALECRRCHVKCHKDHLDRKEEVITPCKVNYDVTSARDMLLLALSQDEQKKWIGHLGKKIPKTPPSSFTRASPRTMSTRSVANQSFRKNPKSITGKPR
;
A
#
# COMPACT_ATOMS: atom_id res chain seq x y z
N MET A 1 -6.39 29.72 7.70
CA MET A 1 -6.56 30.34 9.04
C MET A 1 -7.31 29.35 9.91
N VAL A 2 -6.94 29.27 11.17
CA VAL A 2 -7.59 28.46 12.21
C VAL A 2 -8.56 29.35 12.98
N ARG A 3 -9.68 28.78 13.45
CA ARG A 3 -10.53 29.33 14.51
C ARG A 3 -10.39 28.38 15.69
N CYS A 4 -10.01 28.90 16.85
CA CYS A 4 -9.92 28.13 18.09
C CYS A 4 -10.29 29.05 19.26
N ASP A 5 -11.29 28.62 20.02
CA ASP A 5 -11.85 29.38 21.14
C ASP A 5 -11.10 29.07 22.46
N THR A 6 -10.13 28.15 22.42
CA THR A 6 -9.26 27.73 23.52
C THR A 6 -7.81 28.15 23.22
N ALA A 7 -7.15 28.84 24.14
CA ALA A 7 -5.69 29.02 24.06
C ALA A 7 -4.99 27.72 24.44
N VAL A 8 -4.00 27.33 23.65
CA VAL A 8 -3.19 26.12 23.82
C VAL A 8 -1.71 26.44 23.58
N GLY A 9 -0.83 25.77 24.32
CA GLY A 9 0.62 25.99 24.26
C GLY A 9 1.21 26.53 25.57
N THR A 10 2.54 26.48 25.68
CA THR A 10 3.29 26.98 26.84
C THR A 10 3.14 28.51 26.96
N PRO A 11 2.82 29.07 28.16
CA PRO A 11 2.41 30.46 28.30
C PRO A 11 3.37 31.54 27.78
N ASP A 12 4.67 31.29 27.80
CA ASP A 12 5.71 32.26 27.41
C ASP A 12 5.88 32.39 25.88
N TYR A 13 5.51 31.36 25.13
CA TYR A 13 5.72 31.28 23.67
C TYR A 13 4.45 31.57 22.86
N ILE A 14 3.30 31.70 23.52
CA ILE A 14 2.00 31.93 22.86
C ILE A 14 1.92 33.34 22.26
N SER A 15 1.30 33.47 21.09
CA SER A 15 1.23 34.75 20.39
C SER A 15 0.03 35.61 20.83
N PRO A 16 0.11 36.96 20.71
CA PRO A 16 -0.95 37.85 21.16
C PRO A 16 -2.30 37.59 20.49
N GLU A 17 -2.31 37.16 19.22
CA GLU A 17 -3.56 36.84 18.51
C GLU A 17 -4.22 35.51 18.92
N VAL A 18 -3.47 34.56 19.49
CA VAL A 18 -4.04 33.33 20.06
C VAL A 18 -4.59 33.61 21.47
N LEU A 19 -3.92 34.43 22.29
CA LEU A 19 -4.52 34.93 23.53
C LEU A 19 -5.81 35.72 23.27
N LYS A 20 -5.83 36.56 22.23
CA LYS A 20 -7.05 37.28 21.81
C LYS A 20 -8.16 36.36 21.27
N SER A 21 -7.87 35.13 20.81
CA SER A 21 -8.91 34.21 20.29
C SER A 21 -9.73 33.51 21.37
N GLN A 22 -9.29 33.54 22.64
CA GLN A 22 -10.04 33.00 23.80
C GLN A 22 -11.43 33.64 24.00
N GLY A 23 -11.72 34.78 23.34
CA GLY A 23 -13.04 35.41 23.31
C GLY A 23 -14.02 34.82 22.28
N GLY A 24 -13.62 33.83 21.48
CA GLY A 24 -14.49 33.08 20.58
C GLY A 24 -14.56 33.56 19.13
N ASP A 25 -14.07 34.76 18.78
CA ASP A 25 -14.12 35.32 17.40
C ASP A 25 -12.72 35.56 16.77
N GLY A 26 -11.67 34.96 17.33
CA GLY A 26 -10.31 35.09 16.81
C GLY A 26 -9.98 34.11 15.67
N TYR A 27 -9.50 34.65 14.54
CA TYR A 27 -8.90 33.88 13.45
C TYR A 27 -7.41 34.19 13.32
N TYR A 28 -6.56 33.17 13.39
CA TYR A 28 -5.11 33.28 13.19
C TYR A 28 -4.61 32.38 12.03
N GLY A 29 -3.42 32.65 11.49
CA GLY A 29 -2.75 31.82 10.49
C GLY A 29 -1.36 31.40 10.96
N ARG A 30 -0.56 30.84 10.04
CA ARG A 30 0.83 30.37 10.29
C ARG A 30 1.77 31.42 10.88
N GLU A 31 1.37 32.70 10.82
CA GLU A 31 2.12 33.78 11.45
C GLU A 31 2.18 33.69 12.97
N CYS A 32 1.31 32.91 13.65
CA CYS A 32 1.46 32.62 15.09
C CYS A 32 2.75 31.85 15.39
N ASP A 33 3.13 30.88 14.55
CA ASP A 33 4.28 30.01 14.79
C ASP A 33 5.59 30.81 14.73
N TRP A 34 5.65 31.80 13.84
CA TRP A 34 6.78 32.72 13.71
C TRP A 34 6.95 33.64 14.92
N TRP A 35 5.90 33.91 15.70
CA TRP A 35 6.06 34.60 16.99
C TRP A 35 6.87 33.73 17.97
N SER A 36 6.51 32.46 18.12
CA SER A 36 7.19 31.52 19.02
C SER A 36 8.65 31.30 18.62
N VAL A 37 8.96 31.33 17.32
CA VAL A 37 10.35 31.36 16.82
C VAL A 37 11.10 32.63 17.26
N GLY A 38 10.44 33.78 17.32
CA GLY A 38 11.00 35.02 17.88
C GLY A 38 11.25 34.96 19.39
N VAL A 39 10.36 34.30 20.15
CA VAL A 39 10.52 34.05 21.60
C VAL A 39 11.73 33.14 21.84
N PHE A 40 11.78 32.00 21.14
CA PHE A 40 12.87 31.03 21.20
C PHE A 40 14.24 31.64 20.81
N LEU A 41 14.28 32.48 19.77
CA LEU A 41 15.52 33.14 19.36
C LEU A 41 15.99 34.21 20.36
N TYR A 42 15.07 34.87 21.08
CA TYR A 42 15.43 35.74 22.19
C TYR A 42 16.02 34.93 23.35
N GLU A 43 15.33 33.86 23.75
CA GLU A 43 15.71 32.99 24.87
C GLU A 43 17.10 32.37 24.67
N MET A 44 17.39 31.80 23.49
CA MET A 44 18.74 31.27 23.15
C MET A 44 19.87 32.31 23.23
N LEU A 45 19.57 33.61 23.17
CA LEU A 45 20.56 34.70 23.11
C LEU A 45 20.57 35.58 24.37
N VAL A 46 19.64 35.35 25.31
CA VAL A 46 19.50 36.12 26.57
C VAL A 46 19.55 35.21 27.81
N GLY A 47 19.03 33.97 27.72
CA GLY A 47 18.87 33.03 28.83
C GLY A 47 17.46 32.99 29.42
N ASP A 48 16.66 34.05 29.26
CA ASP A 48 15.30 34.19 29.78
C ASP A 48 14.28 34.41 28.65
N THR A 49 12.99 34.16 28.90
CA THR A 49 11.92 34.48 27.94
C THR A 49 11.64 36.00 27.90
N PRO A 50 11.38 36.61 26.72
CA PRO A 50 11.20 38.07 26.57
C PRO A 50 9.99 38.65 27.32
N PHE A 51 9.06 37.81 27.78
CA PHE A 51 7.83 38.21 28.46
C PHE A 51 7.65 37.55 29.84
N TYR A 52 8.70 36.91 30.38
CA TYR A 52 8.69 36.22 31.67
C TYR A 52 8.09 37.08 32.80
N ALA A 53 7.32 36.46 33.69
CA ALA A 53 6.90 37.05 34.96
C ALA A 53 6.58 35.97 35.99
N ASP A 54 6.67 36.32 37.27
CA ASP A 54 6.39 35.45 38.45
C ASP A 54 4.94 34.89 38.48
N SER A 55 4.08 35.29 37.56
CA SER A 55 2.71 34.79 37.44
C SER A 55 2.23 34.75 35.99
N LEU A 56 1.43 33.72 35.67
CA LEU A 56 0.81 33.48 34.37
C LEU A 56 0.11 34.72 33.78
N VAL A 57 -0.64 35.44 34.62
CA VAL A 57 -1.37 36.67 34.24
C VAL A 57 -0.40 37.82 33.95
N GLY A 58 0.75 37.86 34.62
CA GLY A 58 1.86 38.77 34.32
C GLY A 58 2.46 38.51 32.94
N THR A 59 2.77 37.25 32.62
CA THR A 59 3.29 36.84 31.30
C THR A 59 2.31 37.21 30.18
N TYR A 60 1.03 36.88 30.33
CA TYR A 60 -0.01 37.28 29.37
C TYR A 60 -0.15 38.80 29.24
N SER A 61 -0.03 39.55 30.34
CA SER A 61 -0.06 41.03 30.32
C SER A 61 1.16 41.61 29.59
N LYS A 62 2.35 41.03 29.74
CA LYS A 62 3.56 41.41 29.01
C LYS A 62 3.44 41.10 27.51
N ILE A 63 2.96 39.90 27.13
CA ILE A 63 2.71 39.49 25.74
C ILE A 63 1.69 40.44 25.07
N MET A 64 0.58 40.75 25.74
CA MET A 64 -0.44 41.67 25.23
C MET A 64 0.07 43.11 25.10
N ASN A 65 1.10 43.50 25.87
CA ASN A 65 1.77 44.80 25.84
C ASN A 65 3.17 44.74 25.18
N HIS A 66 3.46 43.75 24.33
CA HIS A 66 4.80 43.45 23.81
C HIS A 66 5.55 44.67 23.23
N LYS A 67 4.85 45.61 22.59
CA LYS A 67 5.41 46.85 22.03
C LYS A 67 6.14 47.73 23.06
N ASN A 68 5.79 47.61 24.33
CA ASN A 68 6.40 48.32 25.46
C ASN A 68 7.11 47.37 26.44
N ALA A 69 6.74 46.08 26.45
CA ALA A 69 7.30 45.08 27.36
C ALA A 69 8.56 44.38 26.81
N LEU A 70 8.73 44.31 25.48
CA LEU A 70 9.93 43.75 24.87
C LEU A 70 11.11 44.72 25.06
N THR A 71 12.05 44.29 25.89
CA THR A 71 13.33 44.95 26.13
C THR A 71 14.46 43.95 25.92
N PHE A 72 15.69 44.42 25.70
CA PHE A 72 16.88 43.56 25.68
C PHE A 72 17.83 44.07 26.78
N PRO A 73 18.42 43.19 27.62
CA PRO A 73 19.44 43.63 28.57
C PRO A 73 20.63 44.29 27.86
N GLU A 74 21.28 45.24 28.55
CA GLU A 74 22.47 45.90 28.01
C GLU A 74 23.70 44.98 28.04
N ASP A 75 23.72 44.02 28.96
CA ASP A 75 24.81 43.05 29.16
C ASP A 75 24.80 41.87 28.15
N SER A 76 23.76 41.72 27.33
CA SER A 76 23.65 40.60 26.37
C SER A 76 24.30 40.94 25.01
N GLU A 77 25.31 40.17 24.60
CA GLU A 77 26.08 40.32 23.34
C GLU A 77 25.29 39.93 22.06
N ILE A 78 24.10 40.48 21.87
CA ILE A 78 23.20 40.15 20.76
C ILE A 78 23.49 41.06 19.56
N SER A 79 23.79 40.44 18.40
CA SER A 79 24.09 41.17 17.16
C SER A 79 22.90 42.03 16.67
N LYS A 80 23.20 43.07 15.89
CA LYS A 80 22.18 43.97 15.33
C LYS A 80 21.14 43.22 14.49
N ASP A 81 21.60 42.24 13.69
CA ASP A 81 20.73 41.47 12.81
C ASP A 81 19.88 40.46 13.61
N ALA A 82 20.41 39.91 14.72
CA ALA A 82 19.63 39.10 15.66
C ALA A 82 18.53 39.93 16.36
N LYS A 83 18.87 41.10 16.94
CA LYS A 83 17.86 42.01 17.53
C LYS A 83 16.81 42.44 16.49
N ASN A 84 17.21 42.66 15.23
CA ASN A 84 16.28 42.98 14.14
C ASN A 84 15.35 41.81 13.78
N LEU A 85 15.85 40.58 13.70
CA LEU A 85 15.03 39.40 13.41
C LEU A 85 14.01 39.13 14.54
N ILE A 86 14.44 39.20 15.80
CA ILE A 86 13.58 39.04 16.97
C ILE A 86 12.45 40.08 16.95
N CYS A 87 12.76 41.37 16.72
CA CYS A 87 11.74 42.43 16.64
C CYS A 87 10.80 42.28 15.43
N ALA A 88 11.27 41.67 14.32
CA ALA A 88 10.45 41.39 13.14
C ALA A 88 9.48 40.21 13.35
N PHE A 89 9.76 39.33 14.31
CA PHE A 89 8.85 38.28 14.77
C PHE A 89 7.93 38.72 15.92
N LEU A 90 8.46 39.44 16.92
CA LEU A 90 7.72 39.85 18.13
C LEU A 90 6.85 41.11 17.95
N THR A 91 6.16 41.17 16.81
CA THR A 91 5.30 42.29 16.38
C THR A 91 3.86 41.83 16.08
N ASP A 92 2.96 42.75 15.76
CA ASP A 92 1.58 42.44 15.35
C ASP A 92 1.56 41.55 14.11
N ARG A 93 0.63 40.59 14.07
CA ARG A 93 0.49 39.58 13.01
C ARG A 93 0.37 40.17 11.60
N GLU A 94 -0.15 41.39 11.45
CA GLU A 94 -0.33 42.07 10.17
C GLU A 94 1.01 42.48 9.52
N VAL A 95 2.05 42.70 10.32
CA VAL A 95 3.38 43.16 9.87
C VAL A 95 4.51 42.21 10.25
N ARG A 96 4.17 41.04 10.81
CA ARG A 96 5.13 40.02 11.25
C ARG A 96 5.85 39.34 10.07
N LEU A 97 7.16 39.16 10.21
CA LEU A 97 7.98 38.44 9.25
C LEU A 97 7.51 36.98 9.11
N GLY A 98 7.40 36.50 7.87
CA GLY A 98 6.88 35.17 7.55
C GLY A 98 5.40 35.15 7.15
N ARG A 99 4.69 36.28 7.28
CA ARG A 99 3.31 36.45 6.81
C ARG A 99 3.18 36.25 5.30
N ASN A 100 4.18 36.68 4.52
CA ASN A 100 4.15 36.57 3.06
C ASN A 100 4.74 35.25 2.54
N GLY A 101 5.14 34.33 3.42
CA GLY A 101 5.82 33.08 3.10
C GLY A 101 7.18 32.96 3.81
N VAL A 102 7.82 31.79 3.75
CA VAL A 102 9.07 31.54 4.46
C VAL A 102 10.28 32.25 3.85
N ASP A 103 10.21 32.65 2.58
CA ASP A 103 11.38 33.16 1.85
C ASP A 103 11.85 34.55 2.31
N GLU A 104 10.99 35.35 2.94
CA GLU A 104 11.42 36.60 3.58
C GLU A 104 12.20 36.36 4.88
N ILE A 105 11.92 35.25 5.58
CA ILE A 105 12.75 34.77 6.70
C ILE A 105 14.07 34.22 6.15
N LYS A 106 14.03 33.35 5.13
CA LYS A 106 15.25 32.75 4.52
C LYS A 106 16.25 33.78 4.01
N ARG A 107 15.78 34.96 3.56
CA ARG A 107 16.63 36.06 3.08
C ARG A 107 17.10 37.03 4.18
N HIS A 108 16.73 36.82 5.45
CA HIS A 108 17.10 37.74 6.52
C HIS A 108 18.62 37.69 6.81
N PRO A 109 19.32 38.85 6.95
CA PRO A 109 20.77 38.89 7.11
C PRO A 109 21.34 38.03 8.25
N PHE A 110 20.58 37.83 9.33
CA PHE A 110 20.98 36.99 10.47
C PHE A 110 21.40 35.57 10.06
N PHE A 111 20.75 34.98 9.06
CA PHE A 111 21.04 33.62 8.60
C PHE A 111 22.21 33.52 7.61
N LYS A 112 22.81 34.66 7.22
CA LYS A 112 23.95 34.67 6.31
C LYS A 112 25.20 34.15 7.01
N ASN A 113 25.63 32.95 6.63
CA ASN A 113 26.77 32.24 7.18
C ASN A 113 27.55 31.51 6.07
N ASP A 114 28.75 31.03 6.40
CA ASP A 114 29.63 30.32 5.46
C ASP A 114 29.73 28.80 5.74
N GLN A 115 28.86 28.25 6.61
CA GLN A 115 28.88 26.85 7.05
C GLN A 115 27.81 25.99 6.34
N TRP A 116 26.60 26.53 6.15
CA TRP A 116 25.44 25.83 5.62
C TRP A 116 24.57 26.71 4.71
N THR A 117 23.82 26.08 3.81
CA THR A 117 22.74 26.69 3.02
C THR A 117 21.39 26.13 3.46
N TRP A 118 20.29 26.81 3.09
CA TRP A 118 18.93 26.37 3.43
C TRP A 118 18.54 24.99 2.90
N ASP A 119 19.31 24.44 1.97
CA ASP A 119 19.02 23.18 1.30
C ASP A 119 19.87 22.02 1.87
N ASN A 120 21.01 22.29 2.53
CA ASN A 120 21.91 21.27 3.09
C ASN A 120 22.12 21.35 4.63
N ILE A 121 21.48 22.27 5.35
CA ILE A 121 21.62 22.46 6.81
C ILE A 121 21.40 21.19 7.66
N ARG A 122 20.68 20.18 7.14
CA ARG A 122 20.48 18.87 7.81
C ARG A 122 21.61 17.87 7.58
N GLU A 123 22.50 18.12 6.63
CA GLU A 123 23.64 17.27 6.25
C GLU A 123 24.97 17.81 6.80
N THR A 124 25.02 19.10 7.15
CA THR A 124 26.15 19.74 7.83
C THR A 124 26.23 19.32 9.30
N ALA A 125 27.46 19.28 9.86
CA ALA A 125 27.68 18.94 11.26
C ALA A 125 26.94 19.90 12.21
N ALA A 126 26.19 19.33 13.16
CA ALA A 126 25.46 20.09 14.17
C ALA A 126 26.42 20.73 15.21
N PRO A 127 26.08 21.88 15.82
CA PRO A 127 26.94 22.55 16.82
C PRO A 127 27.21 21.70 18.07
N VAL A 128 26.29 20.80 18.41
CA VAL A 128 26.43 19.78 19.46
C VAL A 128 26.03 18.44 18.84
N VAL A 129 26.90 17.44 18.97
CA VAL A 129 26.63 16.06 18.59
C VAL A 129 26.64 15.24 19.89
N PRO A 130 25.54 14.56 20.26
CA PRO A 130 25.48 13.82 21.51
C PRO A 130 26.37 12.58 21.47
N GLU A 131 27.20 12.39 22.49
CA GLU A 131 27.97 11.16 22.70
C GLU A 131 27.07 10.11 23.37
N LEU A 132 26.54 9.18 22.57
CA LEU A 132 25.63 8.13 23.03
C LEU A 132 26.38 6.81 23.26
N SER A 133 26.18 6.20 24.42
CA SER A 133 26.77 4.90 24.78
C SER A 133 26.01 3.69 24.20
N SER A 134 24.72 3.85 23.89
CA SER A 134 23.84 2.81 23.35
C SER A 134 22.62 3.41 22.63
N ASP A 135 21.81 2.55 22.01
CA ASP A 135 20.53 2.90 21.37
C ASP A 135 19.40 3.21 22.38
N ILE A 136 19.60 2.86 23.65
CA ILE A 136 18.69 3.15 24.78
C ILE A 136 19.27 4.21 25.74
N ASP A 137 20.27 4.98 25.31
CA ASP A 137 20.93 5.99 26.13
C ASP A 137 20.01 7.20 26.37
N THR A 138 19.63 7.41 27.63
CA THR A 138 18.77 8.51 28.08
C THR A 138 19.52 9.62 28.81
N SER A 139 20.86 9.67 28.76
CA SER A 139 21.69 10.66 29.48
C SER A 139 21.45 12.13 29.11
N ASN A 140 20.74 12.38 28.00
CA ASN A 140 20.35 13.72 27.54
C ASN A 140 18.91 14.09 27.95
N PHE A 141 18.31 13.34 28.88
CA PHE A 141 17.00 13.57 29.48
C PHE A 141 17.14 13.53 31.01
N ASP A 142 16.42 14.40 31.72
CA ASP A 142 16.42 14.42 33.19
C ASP A 142 15.67 13.22 33.79
N ASP A 143 16.10 12.76 34.97
CA ASP A 143 15.39 11.74 35.75
C ASP A 143 13.99 12.24 36.18
N ILE A 144 12.95 11.50 35.80
CA ILE A 144 11.55 11.81 36.15
C ILE A 144 11.19 11.08 37.44
N GLU A 145 10.78 11.82 38.49
CA GLU A 145 10.26 11.21 39.72
C GLU A 145 8.94 10.45 39.45
N GLU A 146 8.86 9.19 39.90
CA GLU A 146 7.63 8.40 39.85
C GLU A 146 6.55 9.04 40.75
N ASP A 147 5.53 9.67 40.15
CA ASP A 147 4.34 10.11 40.88
C ASP A 147 3.62 8.90 41.49
N ARG A 148 3.52 8.87 42.82
CA ARG A 148 2.97 7.75 43.60
C ARG A 148 1.48 7.88 43.89
N GLY A 149 0.78 8.68 43.10
CA GLY A 149 -0.68 8.73 43.10
C GLY A 149 -1.33 7.38 42.75
N GLU A 150 -2.59 7.21 43.14
CA GLU A 150 -3.41 6.12 42.61
C GLU A 150 -3.82 6.47 41.16
N GLU A 151 -3.53 5.61 40.18
CA GLU A 151 -3.86 5.84 38.77
C GLU A 151 -5.36 6.18 38.60
N GLU A 152 -5.68 7.38 38.11
CA GLU A 152 -7.07 7.79 37.92
C GLU A 152 -7.75 6.93 36.84
N THR A 153 -8.70 6.10 37.26
CA THR A 153 -9.46 5.23 36.36
C THR A 153 -10.88 5.76 36.14
N PHE A 154 -11.39 5.63 34.91
CA PHE A 154 -12.76 6.05 34.59
C PHE A 154 -13.80 5.37 35.51
N PRO A 155 -14.70 6.14 36.15
CA PRO A 155 -15.68 5.59 37.08
C PRO A 155 -16.65 4.64 36.35
N ILE A 156 -17.01 3.52 37.00
CA ILE A 156 -17.85 2.46 36.42
C ILE A 156 -19.20 3.06 35.98
N PRO A 157 -19.49 3.12 34.66
CA PRO A 157 -20.58 3.96 34.18
C PRO A 157 -21.94 3.24 34.30
N LYS A 158 -22.93 3.95 34.84
CA LYS A 158 -24.29 3.41 35.06
C LYS A 158 -25.11 3.29 33.78
N ALA A 159 -24.71 3.97 32.71
CA ALA A 159 -25.28 3.92 31.35
C ALA A 159 -24.14 3.90 30.30
N PHE A 160 -24.46 3.88 29.00
CA PHE A 160 -23.44 4.05 27.97
C PHE A 160 -22.95 5.50 27.96
N VAL A 161 -21.65 5.70 28.15
CA VAL A 161 -20.97 7.01 28.23
C VAL A 161 -19.99 7.27 27.07
N GLY A 162 -19.62 6.22 26.32
CA GLY A 162 -18.82 6.38 25.11
C GLY A 162 -17.35 6.81 25.29
N ASN A 163 -16.77 6.75 26.49
CA ASN A 163 -15.40 7.26 26.78
C ASN A 163 -14.29 6.80 25.82
N GLN A 164 -14.45 5.66 25.14
CA GLN A 164 -13.48 5.10 24.20
C GLN A 164 -13.73 5.52 22.73
N LEU A 165 -14.86 6.15 22.42
CA LEU A 165 -15.22 6.61 21.07
C LEU A 165 -14.25 7.68 20.51
N PRO A 166 -13.73 8.65 21.28
CA PRO A 166 -12.78 9.64 20.77
C PRO A 166 -11.45 9.06 20.25
N PHE A 167 -11.13 7.81 20.62
CA PHE A 167 -9.88 7.13 20.26
C PHE A 167 -10.07 6.10 19.12
N VAL A 168 -11.28 5.99 18.55
CA VAL A 168 -11.53 5.11 17.40
C VAL A 168 -10.78 5.63 16.18
N GLY A 169 -9.85 4.82 15.65
CA GLY A 169 -8.94 5.22 14.57
C GLY A 169 -7.58 5.76 15.03
N PHE A 170 -7.34 5.87 16.34
CA PHE A 170 -6.01 6.26 16.88
C PHE A 170 -4.94 5.18 16.64
N THR A 171 -5.34 3.91 16.51
CA THR A 171 -4.42 2.79 16.24
C THR A 171 -3.81 2.89 14.84
N TYR A 172 -2.54 3.28 14.77
CA TYR A 172 -1.74 3.34 13.55
C TYR A 172 -0.64 2.27 13.57
N TYR A 173 -0.41 1.60 12.44
CA TYR A 173 0.66 0.62 12.26
C TYR A 173 1.53 0.99 11.06
N ILE A 174 2.82 1.20 11.29
CA ILE A 174 3.80 1.31 10.21
C ILE A 174 4.14 -0.11 9.73
N CYS A 175 3.62 -0.50 8.56
CA CYS A 175 4.08 -1.69 7.89
C CYS A 175 5.40 -1.37 7.16
N VAL A 176 6.52 -1.85 7.68
CA VAL A 176 7.87 -1.50 7.20
C VAL A 176 8.10 -1.94 5.74
N GLU A 177 7.51 -3.07 5.34
CA GLU A 177 7.50 -3.52 3.94
C GLU A 177 6.87 -2.47 3.02
N LEU A 178 5.76 -1.86 3.44
CA LEU A 178 5.09 -0.79 2.69
C LEU A 178 5.92 0.51 2.64
N ILE A 179 6.76 0.79 3.63
CA ILE A 179 7.72 1.90 3.53
C ILE A 179 8.80 1.59 2.49
N LEU A 180 9.37 0.37 2.49
CA LEU A 180 10.34 -0.05 1.48
C LEU A 180 9.74 0.02 0.07
N TYR A 181 8.54 -0.52 -0.11
CA TYR A 181 7.77 -0.40 -1.34
C TYR A 181 7.45 1.05 -1.70
N SER A 182 7.16 1.95 -0.74
CA SER A 182 6.88 3.37 -1.03
C SER A 182 8.11 4.14 -1.49
N LEU A 183 9.28 3.93 -0.87
CA LEU A 183 10.56 4.50 -1.30
C LEU A 183 10.99 3.95 -2.66
N GLN A 184 10.72 2.68 -2.92
CA GLN A 184 10.98 2.05 -4.21
C GLN A 184 9.99 2.52 -5.29
N LEU A 185 8.72 2.75 -4.94
CA LEU A 185 7.69 3.30 -5.82
C LEU A 185 7.92 4.79 -6.11
N GLU A 186 8.38 5.58 -5.15
CA GLU A 186 8.71 7.00 -5.34
C GLU A 186 9.99 7.16 -6.19
N ASN A 187 10.99 6.29 -6.00
CA ASN A 187 12.12 6.20 -6.92
C ASN A 187 11.69 5.72 -8.33
N LEU A 188 10.77 4.76 -8.43
CA LEU A 188 10.19 4.35 -9.72
C LEU A 188 9.39 5.48 -10.37
N GLN A 189 8.63 6.29 -9.61
CA GLN A 189 7.92 7.47 -10.13
C GLN A 189 8.89 8.55 -10.60
N LYS A 190 9.95 8.85 -9.83
CA LYS A 190 11.04 9.75 -10.27
C LYS A 190 11.73 9.22 -11.53
N ARG A 191 11.94 7.90 -11.63
CA ARG A 191 12.55 7.25 -12.81
C ARG A 191 11.62 7.23 -14.02
N VAL A 192 10.32 7.01 -13.83
CA VAL A 192 9.29 7.11 -14.88
C VAL A 192 9.20 8.55 -15.37
N TYR A 193 9.14 9.54 -14.48
CA TYR A 193 9.12 10.96 -14.85
C TYR A 193 10.38 11.37 -15.63
N GLN A 194 11.57 10.92 -15.21
CA GLN A 194 12.82 11.09 -15.97
C GLN A 194 12.77 10.42 -17.35
N LEU A 195 12.19 9.22 -17.45
CA LEU A 195 12.04 8.51 -18.73
C LEU A 195 10.95 9.13 -19.62
N GLU A 196 9.91 9.74 -19.06
CA GLU A 196 8.89 10.50 -19.77
C GLU A 196 9.44 11.84 -20.28
N GLU A 197 10.25 12.53 -19.48
CA GLU A 197 10.98 13.75 -19.89
C GLU A 197 12.02 13.43 -20.99
N GLN A 198 12.78 12.35 -20.83
CA GLN A 198 13.69 11.84 -21.88
C GLN A 198 12.95 11.43 -23.15
N LEU A 199 11.82 10.69 -23.04
CA LEU A 199 11.00 10.30 -24.18
C LEU A 199 10.38 11.52 -24.87
N HIS A 200 10.00 12.55 -24.12
CA HIS A 200 9.49 13.80 -24.68
C HIS A 200 10.60 14.57 -25.41
N SER A 201 11.81 14.62 -24.86
CA SER A 201 13.00 15.19 -25.51
C SER A 201 13.37 14.44 -26.78
N GLU A 202 13.43 13.10 -26.74
CA GLU A 202 13.67 12.25 -27.91
C GLU A 202 12.57 12.40 -28.97
N MET A 203 11.30 12.55 -28.58
CA MET A 203 10.21 12.79 -29.51
C MET A 203 10.30 14.18 -30.16
N GLN A 204 10.72 15.22 -29.43
CA GLN A 204 11.02 16.53 -30.00
C GLN A 204 12.22 16.49 -30.96
N LEU A 205 13.31 15.80 -30.58
CA LEU A 205 14.50 15.59 -31.43
C LEU A 205 14.15 14.80 -32.70
N LYS A 206 13.26 13.80 -32.59
CA LYS A 206 12.72 13.05 -33.72
C LYS A 206 11.85 13.91 -34.62
N ASP A 207 10.94 14.73 -34.08
CA ASP A 207 10.13 15.65 -34.88
C ASP A 207 10.99 16.71 -35.58
N GLU A 208 12.03 17.23 -34.92
CA GLU A 208 13.05 18.06 -35.56
C GLU A 208 13.79 17.32 -36.68
N MET A 209 14.18 16.06 -36.47
CA MET A 209 14.87 15.26 -37.49
C MET A 209 13.94 14.92 -38.67
N GLU A 210 12.66 14.64 -38.43
CA GLU A 210 11.68 14.48 -39.51
C GLU A 210 11.44 15.81 -40.25
N GLN A 211 11.52 16.97 -39.59
CA GLN A 211 11.52 18.27 -40.27
C GLN A 211 12.81 18.50 -41.08
N LYS A 212 13.98 18.17 -40.54
CA LYS A 212 15.28 18.27 -41.23
C LYS A 212 15.33 17.34 -42.47
N CYS A 213 14.85 16.11 -42.37
CA CYS A 213 14.70 15.19 -43.51
C CYS A 213 13.71 15.69 -44.57
N ARG A 214 12.60 16.33 -44.17
CA ARG A 214 11.69 17.02 -45.10
C ARG A 214 12.38 18.17 -45.83
N TYR A 215 13.20 18.96 -45.13
CA TYR A 215 14.03 20.01 -45.74
C TYR A 215 15.09 19.46 -46.71
N ILE A 216 15.79 18.38 -46.36
CA ILE A 216 16.77 17.71 -47.25
C ILE A 216 16.08 17.19 -48.53
N THR A 217 14.90 16.59 -48.39
CA THR A 217 14.07 16.12 -49.52
C THR A 217 13.70 17.29 -50.44
N GLN A 218 13.25 18.41 -49.86
CA GLN A 218 12.91 19.62 -50.59
C GLN A 218 14.14 20.28 -51.25
N SER A 219 15.31 20.23 -50.61
CA SER A 219 16.57 20.71 -51.16
C SER A 219 17.00 19.92 -52.40
N SER A 220 16.88 18.58 -52.38
CA SER A 220 17.12 17.72 -53.56
C SER A 220 16.15 18.03 -54.71
N GLN A 221 14.96 18.53 -54.42
CA GLN A 221 13.97 18.93 -55.42
C GLN A 221 14.32 20.29 -56.04
N LEU A 222 14.71 21.28 -55.24
CA LEU A 222 15.25 22.57 -55.69
C LEU A 222 16.54 22.41 -56.52
N GLN A 223 17.40 21.46 -56.16
CA GLN A 223 18.64 21.15 -56.88
C GLN A 223 18.37 20.65 -58.31
N LYS A 224 17.21 20.01 -58.56
CA LYS A 224 16.75 19.60 -59.90
C LYS A 224 16.16 20.79 -60.68
N GLU A 225 15.36 21.63 -60.03
CA GLU A 225 14.83 22.86 -60.65
C GLU A 225 15.95 23.82 -61.08
N LYS A 226 16.99 23.95 -60.25
CA LYS A 226 18.23 24.69 -60.58
C LYS A 226 18.82 24.25 -61.93
N ILE A 227 18.99 22.95 -62.16
CA ILE A 227 19.56 22.41 -63.42
C ILE A 227 18.68 22.78 -64.62
N VAL A 228 17.35 22.74 -64.48
CA VAL A 228 16.41 23.14 -65.54
C VAL A 228 16.52 24.63 -65.87
N ILE A 229 16.55 25.50 -64.86
CA ILE A 229 16.69 26.96 -65.05
C ILE A 229 18.07 27.30 -65.64
N GLN A 230 19.13 26.62 -65.20
CA GLN A 230 20.49 26.80 -65.70
C GLN A 230 20.61 26.38 -67.17
N HIS A 231 19.98 25.27 -67.58
CA HIS A 231 19.87 24.89 -68.99
C HIS A 231 19.08 25.92 -69.81
N GLN A 232 17.92 26.38 -69.32
CA GLN A 232 17.12 27.42 -69.98
C GLN A 232 17.90 28.73 -70.17
N ALA A 233 18.72 29.14 -69.21
CA ALA A 233 19.59 30.30 -69.34
C ALA A 233 20.60 30.14 -70.49
N THR A 234 21.25 28.97 -70.64
CA THR A 234 22.16 28.69 -71.77
C THR A 234 21.46 28.68 -73.13
N ASP A 235 20.19 28.25 -73.17
CA ASP A 235 19.36 28.30 -74.38
C ASP A 235 18.95 29.74 -74.75
N PHE A 236 18.67 30.59 -73.77
CA PHE A 236 18.41 32.01 -74.01
C PHE A 236 19.66 32.77 -74.46
N GLN A 237 20.85 32.44 -73.93
CA GLN A 237 22.12 32.99 -74.41
C GLN A 237 22.34 32.63 -75.90
N ARG A 238 22.23 31.35 -76.26
CA ARG A 238 22.42 30.87 -77.64
C ARG A 238 21.46 31.55 -78.63
N LYS A 239 20.20 31.76 -78.23
CA LYS A 239 19.21 32.52 -79.02
C LYS A 239 19.57 34.00 -79.14
N SER A 240 20.07 34.61 -78.07
CA SER A 240 20.53 36.00 -78.08
C SER A 240 21.77 36.22 -78.95
N GLU A 241 22.64 35.22 -79.07
CA GLU A 241 23.81 35.24 -79.96
C GLU A 241 23.39 35.09 -81.42
N GLN A 242 22.48 34.15 -81.73
CA GLN A 242 21.91 33.97 -83.06
C GLN A 242 21.20 35.23 -83.57
N GLU A 243 20.38 35.88 -82.72
CA GLU A 243 19.72 37.14 -83.08
C GLU A 243 20.71 38.29 -83.30
N ALA A 244 21.77 38.37 -82.49
CA ALA A 244 22.83 39.36 -82.66
C ALA A 244 23.60 39.17 -83.98
N GLU A 245 23.75 37.93 -84.45
CA GLU A 245 24.38 37.62 -85.74
C GLU A 245 23.47 37.95 -86.93
N LYS A 246 22.17 37.62 -86.88
CA LYS A 246 21.20 38.13 -87.87
C LYS A 246 21.25 39.65 -87.98
N ARG A 247 21.28 40.34 -86.84
CA ARG A 247 21.35 41.80 -86.76
C ARG A 247 22.60 42.36 -87.44
N ARG A 248 23.77 41.72 -87.26
CA ARG A 248 25.02 42.05 -87.99
C ARG A 248 24.86 41.85 -89.50
N ASN A 249 24.26 40.74 -89.93
CA ASN A 249 24.05 40.46 -91.34
C ASN A 249 23.12 41.50 -91.99
N LEU A 250 22.07 41.94 -91.29
CA LEU A 250 21.20 43.04 -91.73
C LEU A 250 21.90 44.42 -91.69
N GLU A 251 22.81 44.67 -90.73
CA GLU A 251 23.67 45.88 -90.74
C GLU A 251 24.57 45.90 -92.00
N ASN A 252 25.16 44.76 -92.36
CA ASN A 252 25.99 44.61 -93.55
C ASN A 252 25.17 44.73 -94.85
N GLU A 253 23.98 44.13 -94.91
CA GLU A 253 23.05 44.26 -96.05
C GLU A 253 22.60 45.71 -96.23
N VAL A 254 22.24 46.40 -95.14
CA VAL A 254 21.93 47.84 -95.13
C VAL A 254 23.13 48.71 -95.53
N SER A 255 24.38 48.29 -95.29
CA SER A 255 25.57 48.99 -95.82
C SER A 255 25.71 48.80 -97.33
N THR A 256 25.71 47.55 -97.80
CA THR A 256 25.89 47.25 -99.23
C THR A 256 24.75 47.81 -100.10
N LEU A 257 23.51 47.85 -99.61
CA LEU A 257 22.39 48.53 -100.28
C LEU A 257 22.57 50.06 -100.37
N LYS A 258 23.20 50.71 -99.38
CA LYS A 258 23.57 52.15 -99.48
C LYS A 258 24.66 52.35 -100.52
N GLU A 259 25.69 51.53 -100.51
CA GLU A 259 26.82 51.61 -101.43
C GLU A 259 26.38 51.38 -102.88
N GLN A 260 25.46 50.43 -103.11
CA GLN A 260 24.80 50.21 -104.41
C GLN A 260 23.89 51.37 -104.81
N LEU A 261 23.11 51.94 -103.88
CA LEU A 261 22.26 53.10 -104.15
C LEU A 261 23.08 54.35 -104.52
N GLU A 262 24.18 54.60 -103.81
CA GLU A 262 25.02 55.78 -104.04
C GLU A 262 25.87 55.66 -105.30
N SER A 263 26.44 54.49 -105.59
CA SER A 263 27.10 54.23 -106.88
C SER A 263 26.13 54.34 -108.07
N MET A 264 24.88 53.87 -107.93
CA MET A 264 23.84 54.06 -108.96
C MET A 264 23.45 55.53 -109.15
N ARG A 265 23.47 56.36 -108.09
CA ARG A 265 23.26 57.81 -108.20
C ARG A 265 24.39 58.50 -108.98
N ILE A 266 25.64 58.12 -108.72
CA ILE A 266 26.83 58.68 -109.39
C ILE A 266 26.86 58.36 -110.89
N VAL A 267 26.38 57.16 -111.28
CA VAL A 267 26.38 56.70 -112.69
C VAL A 267 25.18 57.22 -113.50
N SER A 268 24.16 57.83 -112.87
CA SER A 268 22.95 58.26 -113.58
C SER A 268 23.13 59.54 -114.39
N GLN A 269 23.24 59.40 -115.71
CA GLN A 269 22.90 60.44 -116.68
C GLN A 269 21.83 59.93 -117.66
N ASN A 270 20.67 60.59 -117.65
CA ASN A 270 19.64 60.57 -118.69
C ASN A 270 19.11 59.19 -119.15
N SER A 271 18.65 58.35 -118.23
CA SER A 271 17.81 57.18 -118.56
C SER A 271 16.74 56.88 -117.52
N GLN A 272 15.48 56.77 -117.95
CA GLN A 272 14.32 56.48 -117.09
C GLN A 272 14.51 55.20 -116.28
N ALA A 273 15.04 54.15 -116.90
CA ALA A 273 15.30 52.86 -116.25
C ALA A 273 16.29 52.95 -115.07
N SER A 274 17.17 53.97 -115.04
CA SER A 274 18.05 54.21 -113.90
C SER A 274 17.30 54.80 -112.70
N ASN A 275 16.32 55.68 -112.93
CA ASN A 275 15.47 56.26 -111.88
C ASN A 275 14.55 55.19 -111.26
N ASP A 276 13.96 54.33 -112.10
CA ASP A 276 13.13 53.22 -111.63
C ASP A 276 13.96 52.24 -110.77
N LYS A 277 15.23 51.99 -111.15
CA LYS A 277 16.15 51.15 -110.37
C LYS A 277 16.62 51.81 -109.07
N ILE A 278 16.86 53.13 -109.07
CA ILE A 278 17.14 53.90 -107.85
C ILE A 278 15.96 53.84 -106.88
N SER A 279 14.72 54.02 -107.37
CA SER A 279 13.50 53.91 -106.58
C SER A 279 13.32 52.50 -105.99
N GLN A 280 13.62 51.44 -106.77
CA GLN A 280 13.64 50.07 -106.28
C GLN A 280 14.67 49.88 -105.15
N LEU A 281 15.90 50.35 -105.32
CA LEU A 281 16.96 50.25 -104.31
C LEU A 281 16.63 51.06 -103.04
N GLN A 282 16.01 52.24 -103.16
CA GLN A 282 15.52 53.01 -102.02
C GLN A 282 14.46 52.23 -101.23
N LYS A 283 13.51 51.58 -101.92
CA LYS A 283 12.49 50.76 -101.28
C LYS A 283 13.11 49.53 -100.57
N GLN A 284 14.03 48.82 -101.22
CA GLN A 284 14.73 47.67 -100.62
C GLN A 284 15.57 48.08 -99.40
N LEU A 285 16.23 49.25 -99.44
CA LEU A 285 16.97 49.80 -98.32
C LEU A 285 16.07 50.18 -97.14
N GLU A 286 14.89 50.76 -97.40
CA GLU A 286 13.90 51.09 -96.35
C GLU A 286 13.29 49.81 -95.73
N GLU A 287 13.01 48.79 -96.54
CA GLU A 287 12.55 47.47 -96.07
C GLU A 287 13.62 46.79 -95.18
N ALA A 288 14.88 46.78 -95.62
CA ALA A 288 16.01 46.26 -94.84
C ALA A 288 16.25 47.04 -93.53
N TYR A 289 16.12 48.37 -93.55
CA TYR A 289 16.21 49.22 -92.34
C TYR A 289 15.11 48.91 -91.32
N ASN A 290 13.87 48.71 -91.77
CA ASN A 290 12.76 48.40 -90.86
C ASN A 290 12.89 46.99 -90.28
N LEU A 291 13.38 46.02 -91.05
CA LEU A 291 13.76 44.68 -90.55
C LEU A 291 14.89 44.79 -89.50
N LEU A 292 15.96 45.53 -89.80
CA LEU A 292 17.08 45.76 -88.88
C LEU A 292 16.63 46.41 -87.55
N ARG A 293 15.69 47.36 -87.59
CA ARG A 293 15.13 47.95 -86.36
C ARG A 293 14.42 46.89 -85.50
N VAL A 294 13.58 46.05 -86.11
CA VAL A 294 12.83 44.99 -85.40
C VAL A 294 13.78 43.94 -84.79
N GLU A 295 14.77 43.47 -85.54
CA GLU A 295 15.77 42.50 -85.05
C GLU A 295 16.73 43.10 -84.01
N SER A 296 17.02 44.40 -84.09
CA SER A 296 17.76 45.10 -83.03
C SER A 296 16.96 45.16 -81.72
N ASP A 297 15.65 45.40 -81.82
CA ASP A 297 14.72 45.42 -80.69
C ASP A 297 14.49 44.02 -80.08
N THR A 298 14.41 42.95 -80.88
CA THR A 298 14.36 41.57 -80.34
C THR A 298 15.68 41.20 -79.65
N ALA A 299 16.82 41.47 -80.28
CA ALA A 299 18.14 41.23 -79.70
C ALA A 299 18.36 42.06 -78.40
N ALA A 300 17.78 43.25 -78.28
CA ALA A 300 17.82 44.03 -77.03
C ALA A 300 16.97 43.38 -75.92
N ARG A 301 15.73 42.95 -76.23
CA ARG A 301 14.85 42.25 -75.27
C ARG A 301 15.45 40.92 -74.79
N LEU A 302 16.01 40.12 -75.70
CA LEU A 302 16.65 38.84 -75.38
C LEU A 302 17.87 39.01 -74.46
N ARG A 303 18.75 39.98 -74.74
CA ARG A 303 19.90 40.29 -73.88
C ARG A 303 19.48 40.69 -72.47
N LYS A 304 18.46 41.55 -72.32
CA LYS A 304 17.94 41.94 -70.99
C LYS A 304 17.43 40.71 -70.22
N SER A 305 16.56 39.91 -70.84
CA SER A 305 16.02 38.68 -70.25
C SER A 305 17.12 37.72 -69.79
N HIS A 306 18.15 37.50 -70.62
CA HIS A 306 19.30 36.67 -70.24
C HIS A 306 20.04 37.22 -69.01
N THR A 307 20.30 38.54 -68.92
CA THR A 307 20.97 39.12 -67.74
C THR A 307 20.15 39.05 -66.45
N GLU A 308 18.82 39.01 -66.53
CA GLU A 308 17.93 38.81 -65.38
C GLU A 308 17.88 37.33 -64.96
N MET A 309 17.90 36.41 -65.93
CA MET A 309 18.04 34.97 -65.71
C MET A 309 19.37 34.61 -65.03
N ALA A 310 20.49 35.15 -65.54
CA ALA A 310 21.84 34.85 -65.03
C ALA A 310 22.04 35.28 -63.56
N LYS A 311 21.51 36.44 -63.17
CA LYS A 311 21.49 36.90 -61.77
C LYS A 311 20.69 35.95 -60.87
N SER A 312 19.56 35.45 -61.37
CA SER A 312 18.69 34.52 -60.65
C SER A 312 19.37 33.15 -60.44
N VAL A 313 20.06 32.62 -61.45
CA VAL A 313 20.88 31.41 -61.35
C VAL A 313 22.01 31.58 -60.33
N SER A 314 22.75 32.69 -60.38
CA SER A 314 23.86 32.96 -59.45
C SER A 314 23.39 33.05 -57.98
N HIS A 315 22.22 33.64 -57.73
CA HIS A 315 21.63 33.69 -56.39
C HIS A 315 21.23 32.29 -55.88
N LEU A 316 20.60 31.47 -56.73
CA LEU A 316 20.27 30.07 -56.41
C LEU A 316 21.52 29.21 -56.19
N GLU A 317 22.61 29.48 -56.91
CA GLU A 317 23.90 28.80 -56.69
C GLU A 317 24.50 29.09 -55.32
N SER A 318 24.42 30.33 -54.84
CA SER A 318 24.86 30.70 -53.49
C SER A 318 24.02 30.00 -52.42
N LEU A 319 22.69 30.10 -52.52
CA LEU A 319 21.76 29.53 -51.54
C LEU A 319 21.89 27.99 -51.46
N ASN A 320 22.10 27.34 -52.61
CA ASN A 320 22.31 25.89 -52.68
C ASN A 320 23.62 25.45 -51.98
N ARG A 321 24.70 26.25 -52.02
CA ARG A 321 25.94 25.93 -51.27
C ARG A 321 25.71 25.98 -49.76
N GLU A 322 25.02 27.01 -49.26
CA GLU A 322 24.67 27.09 -47.84
C GLU A 322 23.81 25.90 -47.38
N LEU A 323 22.87 25.44 -48.21
CA LEU A 323 22.04 24.27 -47.91
C LEU A 323 22.85 22.96 -47.90
N GLU A 324 23.75 22.76 -48.86
CA GLU A 324 24.65 21.59 -48.89
C GLU A 324 25.59 21.56 -47.68
N GLU A 325 26.11 22.72 -47.26
CA GLU A 325 27.01 22.84 -46.11
C GLU A 325 26.29 22.61 -44.78
N ARG A 326 25.05 23.11 -44.63
CA ARG A 326 24.17 22.79 -43.50
C ARG A 326 23.75 21.32 -43.47
N SER A 327 23.56 20.66 -44.63
CA SER A 327 23.27 19.23 -44.68
C SER A 327 24.44 18.43 -44.10
N ARG A 328 25.68 18.66 -44.56
CA ARG A 328 26.87 17.96 -44.05
C ARG A 328 27.05 18.15 -42.54
N ALA A 329 26.74 19.34 -42.02
CA ALA A 329 26.75 19.59 -40.57
C ALA A 329 25.71 18.72 -39.83
N ALA A 330 24.48 18.62 -40.36
CA ALA A 330 23.44 17.76 -39.80
C ALA A 330 23.81 16.27 -39.87
N ASP A 331 24.33 15.81 -41.01
CA ASP A 331 24.76 14.42 -41.23
C ASP A 331 25.88 14.02 -40.24
N ASN A 332 26.84 14.92 -39.98
CA ASN A 332 27.88 14.71 -38.96
C ASN A 332 27.29 14.61 -37.54
N THR A 333 26.32 15.47 -37.17
CA THR A 333 25.66 15.38 -35.85
C THR A 333 24.83 14.11 -35.69
N LYS A 334 24.18 13.64 -36.77
CA LYS A 334 23.46 12.37 -36.79
C LYS A 334 24.40 11.19 -36.51
N LEU A 335 25.55 11.14 -37.19
CA LEU A 335 26.54 10.07 -37.04
C LEU A 335 27.11 9.99 -35.60
N GLN A 336 27.27 11.14 -34.94
CA GLN A 336 27.71 11.21 -33.54
C GLN A 336 26.62 10.68 -32.59
N LEU A 337 25.36 11.08 -32.76
CA LEU A 337 24.24 10.58 -31.95
C LEU A 337 24.02 9.06 -32.13
N GLU A 338 24.14 8.54 -33.36
CA GLU A 338 24.06 7.09 -33.63
C GLU A 338 25.15 6.30 -32.89
N LYS A 339 26.33 6.89 -32.68
CA LYS A 339 27.43 6.30 -31.92
C LYS A 339 27.18 6.33 -30.41
N GLU A 340 26.63 7.42 -29.89
CA GLU A 340 26.28 7.58 -28.47
C GLU A 340 25.14 6.63 -28.07
N LEU A 341 24.12 6.47 -28.92
CA LEU A 341 23.02 5.52 -28.74
C LEU A 341 23.55 4.08 -28.66
N LEU A 342 24.52 3.71 -29.51
CA LEU A 342 25.20 2.40 -29.47
C LEU A 342 25.97 2.17 -28.15
N GLN A 343 26.57 3.22 -27.57
CA GLN A 343 27.25 3.14 -26.27
C GLN A 343 26.25 2.98 -25.11
N LEU A 344 25.15 3.74 -25.13
CA LEU A 344 24.07 3.64 -24.14
C LEU A 344 23.39 2.26 -24.17
N GLN A 345 23.14 1.70 -25.35
CA GLN A 345 22.62 0.34 -25.51
C GLN A 345 23.58 -0.69 -24.88
N SER A 346 24.89 -0.57 -25.13
CA SER A 346 25.88 -1.48 -24.54
C SER A 346 25.96 -1.37 -23.01
N ALA A 347 25.76 -0.18 -22.45
CA ALA A 347 25.73 0.03 -21.00
C ALA A 347 24.45 -0.56 -20.36
N LEU A 348 23.30 -0.36 -21.00
CA LEU A 348 22.03 -0.95 -20.59
C LEU A 348 22.09 -2.49 -20.59
N ASP A 349 22.73 -3.09 -21.60
CA ASP A 349 22.90 -4.53 -21.71
C ASP A 349 24.04 -5.10 -20.84
N SER A 350 24.91 -4.28 -20.25
CA SER A 350 25.69 -4.71 -19.06
C SER A 350 24.87 -4.68 -17.79
N GLU A 351 24.06 -3.64 -17.55
CA GLU A 351 23.35 -3.50 -16.28
C GLU A 351 22.23 -4.53 -16.11
N LYS A 352 21.58 -4.96 -17.20
CA LYS A 352 20.67 -6.12 -17.19
C LYS A 352 21.36 -7.40 -16.70
N ARG A 353 22.64 -7.61 -17.05
CA ARG A 353 23.40 -8.80 -16.62
C ARG A 353 23.78 -8.71 -15.14
N ASN A 354 24.22 -7.54 -14.69
CA ASN A 354 24.46 -7.26 -13.28
C ASN A 354 23.21 -7.52 -12.42
N TYR A 355 22.04 -7.04 -12.88
CA TYR A 355 20.76 -7.27 -12.21
C TYR A 355 20.36 -8.76 -12.17
N SER A 356 20.53 -9.50 -13.27
CA SER A 356 20.24 -10.95 -13.26
C SER A 356 21.15 -11.73 -12.30
N GLN A 357 22.43 -11.35 -12.19
CA GLN A 357 23.36 -11.99 -11.26
C GLN A 357 22.98 -11.70 -9.80
N GLY A 358 22.74 -10.43 -9.45
CA GLY A 358 22.29 -10.06 -8.10
C GLY A 358 20.95 -10.68 -7.70
N SER A 359 20.05 -10.92 -8.68
CA SER A 359 18.80 -11.65 -8.46
C SER A 359 18.99 -13.16 -8.22
N GLU A 360 20.12 -13.74 -8.62
CA GLU A 360 20.46 -15.15 -8.39
C GLU A 360 21.17 -15.30 -7.03
N GLU A 361 22.12 -14.42 -6.72
CA GLU A 361 22.76 -14.31 -5.38
C GLU A 361 21.72 -14.09 -4.27
N LEU A 362 20.71 -13.23 -4.49
CA LEU A 362 19.60 -13.03 -3.55
C LEU A 362 18.80 -14.32 -3.30
N ARG A 363 18.65 -15.17 -4.33
CA ARG A 363 17.88 -16.42 -4.27
C ARG A 363 18.62 -17.49 -3.48
N GLU A 364 19.95 -17.55 -3.60
CA GLU A 364 20.80 -18.42 -2.78
C GLU A 364 20.75 -18.02 -1.30
N LEU A 365 20.84 -16.72 -1.01
CA LEU A 365 20.73 -16.20 0.37
C LEU A 365 19.34 -16.47 0.99
N GLN A 366 18.27 -16.39 0.20
CA GLN A 366 16.92 -16.77 0.65
C GLN A 366 16.82 -18.27 0.96
N ALA A 367 17.39 -19.14 0.12
CA ALA A 367 17.41 -20.59 0.36
C ALA A 367 18.22 -20.97 1.61
N LEU A 368 19.39 -20.35 1.81
CA LEU A 368 20.20 -20.53 3.02
C LEU A 368 19.46 -20.08 4.29
N THR A 369 18.77 -18.94 4.21
CA THR A 369 17.95 -18.42 5.33
C THR A 369 16.81 -19.39 5.70
N ALA A 370 16.16 -20.00 4.70
CA ALA A 370 15.11 -20.99 4.93
C ALA A 370 15.64 -22.28 5.60
N SER A 371 16.82 -22.76 5.20
CA SER A 371 17.49 -23.89 5.86
C SER A 371 17.75 -23.61 7.35
N LEU A 372 18.39 -22.48 7.65
CA LEU A 372 18.70 -22.08 9.03
C LEU A 372 17.44 -21.91 9.89
N GLN A 373 16.31 -21.50 9.31
CA GLN A 373 15.02 -21.44 10.01
C GLN A 373 14.40 -22.82 10.29
N GLU A 374 14.74 -23.86 9.52
CA GLU A 374 14.37 -25.26 9.81
C GLU A 374 15.29 -25.84 10.89
N ASP A 375 16.60 -25.60 10.80
CA ASP A 375 17.58 -26.01 11.82
C ASP A 375 17.22 -25.42 13.20
N ILE A 376 16.86 -24.13 13.26
CA ILE A 376 16.38 -23.48 14.49
C ILE A 376 15.08 -24.11 15.02
N ARG A 377 14.18 -24.61 14.15
CA ARG A 377 12.96 -25.32 14.58
C ARG A 377 13.27 -26.72 15.12
N SER A 378 14.18 -27.45 14.48
CA SER A 378 14.70 -28.74 14.94
C SER A 378 15.41 -28.64 16.30
N LEU A 379 16.26 -27.61 16.48
CA LEU A 379 16.95 -27.34 17.75
C LEU A 379 15.97 -26.95 18.87
N LYS A 380 14.91 -26.19 18.58
CA LYS A 380 13.85 -25.88 19.56
C LYS A 380 13.03 -27.11 19.94
N ALA A 381 12.74 -28.01 19.00
CA ALA A 381 12.02 -29.25 19.28
C ALA A 381 12.84 -30.22 20.15
N THR A 382 14.13 -30.38 19.85
CA THR A 382 15.04 -31.22 20.64
C THR A 382 15.30 -30.66 22.04
N LEU A 383 15.45 -29.33 22.18
CA LEU A 383 15.52 -28.68 23.50
C LEU A 383 14.27 -28.93 24.34
N SER A 384 13.08 -28.76 23.77
CA SER A 384 11.80 -29.01 24.46
C SER A 384 11.65 -30.46 24.93
N LYS A 385 12.10 -31.44 24.11
CA LYS A 385 12.16 -32.86 24.49
C LYS A 385 13.09 -33.08 25.70
N ALA A 386 14.30 -32.51 25.68
CA ALA A 386 15.26 -32.61 26.78
C ALA A 386 14.76 -31.95 28.07
N GLU A 387 14.02 -30.83 27.99
CA GLU A 387 13.36 -30.23 29.15
C GLU A 387 12.25 -31.12 29.75
N GLY A 388 11.50 -31.83 28.90
CA GLY A 388 10.50 -32.82 29.32
C GLY A 388 11.14 -34.00 30.06
N GLU A 389 12.21 -34.56 29.50
CA GLU A 389 12.99 -35.64 30.12
C GLU A 389 13.61 -35.19 31.46
N ARG A 390 14.13 -33.97 31.54
CA ARG A 390 14.64 -33.39 32.79
C ARG A 390 13.56 -33.22 33.85
N LYS A 391 12.34 -32.80 33.48
CA LYS A 391 11.19 -32.71 34.41
C LYS A 391 10.80 -34.10 34.93
N GLN A 392 10.68 -35.08 34.04
CA GLN A 392 10.33 -36.45 34.43
C GLN A 392 11.42 -37.10 35.33
N ALA A 393 12.70 -36.82 35.08
CA ALA A 393 13.79 -37.23 35.97
C ALA A 393 13.67 -36.59 37.36
N GLN A 394 13.39 -35.29 37.44
CA GLN A 394 13.16 -34.59 38.71
C GLN A 394 11.96 -35.18 39.48
N GLU A 395 10.86 -35.48 38.80
CA GLU A 395 9.68 -36.10 39.42
C GLU A 395 9.97 -37.49 39.99
N ARG A 396 10.81 -38.29 39.31
CA ARG A 396 11.30 -39.58 39.81
C ARG A 396 12.18 -39.41 41.05
N CYS A 397 13.14 -38.47 41.04
CA CYS A 397 13.96 -38.15 42.21
C CYS A 397 13.10 -37.73 43.42
N ASN A 398 12.16 -36.81 43.21
CA ASN A 398 11.22 -36.32 44.24
C ASN A 398 10.28 -37.43 44.77
N SER A 399 10.11 -38.53 44.04
CA SER A 399 9.30 -39.68 44.45
C SER A 399 10.13 -40.68 45.26
N LEU A 400 11.33 -41.02 44.78
CA LEU A 400 12.30 -41.85 45.50
C LEU A 400 12.73 -41.22 46.84
N GLU A 401 12.82 -39.89 46.92
CA GLU A 401 13.11 -39.19 48.18
C GLU A 401 11.97 -39.31 49.21
N LYS A 402 10.70 -39.29 48.77
CA LYS A 402 9.54 -39.55 49.65
C LYS A 402 9.53 -41.00 50.14
N GLU A 403 9.84 -41.95 49.27
CA GLU A 403 9.93 -43.37 49.59
C GLU A 403 11.08 -43.66 50.56
N LYS A 404 12.27 -43.07 50.32
CA LYS A 404 13.38 -43.10 51.27
C LYS A 404 12.95 -42.57 52.64
N ASN A 405 12.29 -41.42 52.69
CA ASN A 405 11.84 -40.82 53.95
C ASN A 405 10.75 -41.67 54.66
N SER A 406 9.86 -42.36 53.94
CA SER A 406 8.88 -43.26 54.57
C SER A 406 9.52 -44.54 55.12
N LEU A 407 10.48 -45.12 54.40
CA LEU A 407 11.30 -46.24 54.88
C LEU A 407 12.16 -45.86 56.10
N GLU A 408 12.71 -44.64 56.12
CA GLU A 408 13.50 -44.12 57.22
C GLU A 408 12.63 -43.89 58.49
N ILE A 409 11.35 -43.54 58.32
CA ILE A 409 10.36 -43.46 59.42
C ILE A 409 9.98 -44.87 59.94
N ASP A 410 9.67 -45.82 59.06
CA ASP A 410 9.31 -47.20 59.45
C ASP A 410 10.50 -47.92 60.12
N LEU A 411 11.72 -47.73 59.63
CA LEU A 411 12.94 -48.25 60.26
C LEU A 411 13.12 -47.66 61.67
N ASN A 412 12.93 -46.36 61.86
CA ASN A 412 12.98 -45.73 63.19
C ASN A 412 11.88 -46.25 64.12
N TYR A 413 10.67 -46.49 63.62
CA TYR A 413 9.58 -47.08 64.40
C TYR A 413 9.90 -48.53 64.83
N LYS A 414 10.42 -49.34 63.92
CA LYS A 414 10.88 -50.71 64.20
C LYS A 414 12.03 -50.73 65.21
N LEU A 415 13.03 -49.86 65.04
CA LEU A 415 14.18 -49.74 65.95
C LEU A 415 13.71 -49.32 67.36
N LYS A 416 12.81 -48.34 67.47
CA LYS A 416 12.21 -47.94 68.75
C LYS A 416 11.37 -49.05 69.39
N THR A 417 10.64 -49.84 68.60
CA THR A 417 9.88 -51.01 69.07
C THR A 417 10.82 -52.11 69.57
N LEU A 418 11.94 -52.36 68.90
CA LEU A 418 12.97 -53.29 69.33
C LEU A 418 13.69 -52.82 70.60
N GLN A 419 13.98 -51.52 70.71
CA GLN A 419 14.52 -50.93 71.94
C GLN A 419 13.57 -51.16 73.12
N GLN A 420 12.27 -50.90 72.97
CA GLN A 420 11.29 -51.15 74.03
C GLN A 420 11.20 -52.63 74.43
N ARG A 421 11.29 -53.57 73.46
CA ARG A 421 11.34 -55.01 73.77
C ARG A 421 12.64 -55.40 74.46
N LEU A 422 13.78 -54.83 74.07
CA LEU A 422 15.07 -55.07 74.71
C LEU A 422 15.08 -54.52 76.15
N ASP A 423 14.54 -53.31 76.36
CA ASP A 423 14.41 -52.73 77.69
C ASP A 423 13.45 -53.57 78.56
N GLN A 424 12.34 -54.07 78.00
CA GLN A 424 11.42 -54.99 78.65
C GLN A 424 12.12 -56.31 79.01
N GLU A 425 12.75 -57.00 78.06
CA GLU A 425 13.55 -58.22 78.28
C GLU A 425 14.66 -58.01 79.31
N VAL A 426 15.32 -56.85 79.33
CA VAL A 426 16.32 -56.50 80.35
C VAL A 426 15.67 -56.28 81.72
N THR A 427 14.46 -55.74 81.81
CA THR A 427 13.73 -55.67 83.09
C THR A 427 13.22 -57.05 83.54
N GLU A 428 12.75 -57.89 82.62
CA GLU A 428 12.29 -59.25 82.90
C GLU A 428 13.48 -60.12 83.32
N HIS A 429 14.56 -60.19 82.54
CA HIS A 429 15.83 -60.83 82.94
C HIS A 429 16.40 -60.26 84.24
N ARG A 430 16.20 -58.97 84.57
CA ARG A 430 16.59 -58.40 85.87
C ARG A 430 15.73 -58.92 87.03
N VAL A 431 14.44 -59.16 86.81
CA VAL A 431 13.54 -59.83 87.77
C VAL A 431 13.86 -61.32 87.86
N THR A 432 13.99 -62.03 86.74
CA THR A 432 14.34 -63.46 86.71
C THR A 432 15.71 -63.73 87.32
N ARG A 433 16.70 -62.85 87.12
CA ARG A 433 18.02 -62.93 87.81
C ARG A 433 17.95 -62.58 89.30
N ALA A 434 16.95 -61.81 89.74
CA ALA A 434 16.65 -61.60 91.16
C ALA A 434 15.83 -62.75 91.79
N GLN A 435 15.26 -63.64 90.97
CA GLN A 435 14.58 -64.87 91.39
C GLN A 435 15.50 -66.10 91.29
N LEU A 436 16.45 -66.10 90.36
CA LEU A 436 17.49 -67.11 90.17
C LEU A 436 18.80 -66.70 90.88
N THR A 437 18.71 -66.54 92.20
CA THR A 437 19.86 -66.50 93.11
C THR A 437 19.77 -67.57 94.20
N ASP A 438 19.07 -68.66 93.92
CA ASP A 438 19.18 -69.94 94.63
C ASP A 438 19.20 -71.11 93.62
N LYS A 439 19.90 -72.19 94.00
CA LYS A 439 20.05 -73.50 93.34
C LYS A 439 20.79 -73.55 91.99
N TYR A 440 22.05 -73.98 92.11
CA TYR A 440 22.82 -74.69 91.08
C TYR A 440 22.46 -76.19 91.06
N GLU A 441 23.15 -76.96 90.20
CA GLU A 441 23.08 -78.43 90.02
C GLU A 441 21.85 -78.93 89.20
N SER A 442 21.94 -79.89 88.29
CA SER A 442 23.09 -80.71 87.82
C SER A 442 23.10 -80.88 86.29
N ILE A 443 24.18 -81.47 85.75
CA ILE A 443 24.49 -81.67 84.33
C ILE A 443 24.40 -83.17 83.96
N GLU A 444 24.19 -83.47 82.67
CA GLU A 444 24.29 -84.78 81.99
C GLU A 444 23.28 -85.90 82.39
N GLU A 445 22.46 -86.34 81.42
CA GLU A 445 22.11 -87.75 81.09
C GLU A 445 20.80 -87.84 80.27
N ALA A 446 20.88 -87.87 78.93
CA ALA A 446 19.71 -88.11 78.05
C ALA A 446 20.04 -88.64 76.63
N LYS A 447 21.22 -89.23 76.39
CA LYS A 447 21.79 -89.37 75.03
C LYS A 447 21.63 -90.76 74.37
N SER A 448 20.50 -91.43 74.58
CA SER A 448 20.21 -92.75 73.95
C SER A 448 18.78 -92.93 73.40
N ALA A 449 17.87 -91.97 73.54
CA ALA A 449 16.47 -92.10 73.10
C ALA A 449 16.19 -91.67 71.64
N ALA A 450 17.16 -91.05 70.96
CA ALA A 450 16.91 -90.33 69.70
C ALA A 450 16.75 -91.21 68.44
N MET A 451 17.11 -92.50 68.49
CA MET A 451 17.32 -93.30 67.27
C MET A 451 16.03 -93.91 66.68
N HIS A 452 15.16 -94.52 67.48
CA HIS A 452 13.90 -95.13 66.97
C HIS A 452 12.87 -94.09 66.48
N VAL A 453 12.94 -92.84 66.93
CA VAL A 453 12.05 -91.76 66.46
C VAL A 453 12.30 -91.41 64.98
N VAL A 454 13.47 -91.77 64.43
CA VAL A 454 13.82 -91.51 63.02
C VAL A 454 13.09 -92.45 62.07
N GLU A 455 13.00 -93.74 62.41
CA GLU A 455 12.44 -94.77 61.52
C GLU A 455 10.94 -94.56 61.27
N GLN A 456 10.18 -94.23 62.32
CA GLN A 456 8.75 -93.90 62.16
C GLN A 456 8.56 -92.67 61.25
N LYS A 457 9.35 -91.61 61.44
CA LYS A 457 9.28 -90.39 60.63
C LYS A 457 9.61 -90.63 59.15
N VAL A 458 10.54 -91.52 58.83
CA VAL A 458 10.83 -91.92 57.44
C VAL A 458 9.60 -92.54 56.76
N SER A 459 8.78 -93.30 57.49
CA SER A 459 7.53 -93.85 56.93
C SER A 459 6.49 -92.77 56.63
N GLU A 460 6.31 -91.80 57.54
CA GLU A 460 5.38 -90.68 57.40
C GLU A 460 5.81 -89.74 56.25
N GLU A 461 7.11 -89.46 56.16
CA GLU A 461 7.72 -88.66 55.09
C GLU A 461 7.54 -89.31 53.70
N SER A 462 7.59 -90.64 53.60
CA SER A 462 7.37 -91.35 52.33
C SER A 462 5.94 -91.14 51.77
N VAL A 463 4.94 -91.06 52.66
CA VAL A 463 3.54 -90.81 52.28
C VAL A 463 3.32 -89.32 51.99
N ALA A 464 3.98 -88.41 52.73
CA ALA A 464 4.00 -86.99 52.43
C ALA A 464 4.60 -86.71 51.04
N ARG A 465 5.72 -87.36 50.72
CA ARG A 465 6.40 -87.29 49.42
C ARG A 465 5.49 -87.73 48.27
N MET A 466 4.81 -88.87 48.37
CA MET A 466 3.94 -89.36 47.30
C MET A 466 2.76 -88.40 47.01
N ARG A 467 2.25 -87.70 48.05
CA ARG A 467 1.26 -86.62 47.88
C ARG A 467 1.86 -85.36 47.26
N ALA A 468 3.11 -85.03 47.58
CA ALA A 468 3.82 -83.90 46.98
C ALA A 468 4.09 -84.16 45.48
N GLU A 469 4.58 -85.35 45.11
CA GLU A 469 4.78 -85.77 43.72
C GLU A 469 3.46 -85.74 42.93
N SER A 470 2.36 -86.22 43.52
CA SER A 470 1.01 -86.12 42.91
C SER A 470 0.56 -84.67 42.69
N ARG A 471 0.91 -83.74 43.59
CA ARG A 471 0.62 -82.30 43.43
C ARG A 471 1.52 -81.63 42.40
N VAL A 472 2.77 -82.06 42.25
CA VAL A 472 3.68 -81.56 41.22
C VAL A 472 3.13 -81.87 39.84
N VAL A 473 2.69 -83.11 39.58
CA VAL A 473 2.12 -83.50 38.27
C VAL A 473 0.87 -82.69 37.89
N GLU A 474 -0.02 -82.41 38.84
CA GLU A 474 -1.21 -81.57 38.57
C GLU A 474 -0.84 -80.10 38.34
N VAL A 475 0.21 -79.57 39.01
CA VAL A 475 0.75 -78.23 38.73
C VAL A 475 1.47 -78.19 37.38
N GLU A 476 2.25 -79.20 37.00
CA GLU A 476 2.90 -79.31 35.69
C GLU A 476 1.87 -79.32 34.55
N LYS A 477 0.75 -80.04 34.75
CA LYS A 477 -0.41 -80.03 33.85
C LYS A 477 -1.07 -78.66 33.75
N GLN A 478 -1.25 -77.95 34.87
CA GLN A 478 -1.80 -76.58 34.87
C GLN A 478 -0.86 -75.57 34.21
N CYS A 479 0.45 -75.66 34.46
CA CYS A 479 1.46 -74.89 33.75
C CYS A 479 1.44 -75.17 32.24
N SER A 480 1.28 -76.43 31.83
CA SER A 480 1.20 -76.82 30.41
C SER A 480 -0.02 -76.24 29.70
N MET A 481 -1.16 -76.12 30.40
CA MET A 481 -2.35 -75.45 29.88
C MET A 481 -2.12 -73.93 29.75
N LEU A 482 -1.61 -73.29 30.81
CA LEU A 482 -1.31 -71.85 30.78
C LEU A 482 -0.25 -71.48 29.73
N GLU A 483 0.72 -72.36 29.47
CA GLU A 483 1.72 -72.16 28.40
C GLU A 483 1.08 -72.21 27.01
N LEU A 484 0.05 -73.04 26.79
CA LEU A 484 -0.71 -73.08 25.54
C LEU A 484 -1.57 -71.83 25.37
N ASP A 485 -2.27 -71.39 26.41
CA ASP A 485 -3.11 -70.18 26.38
C ASP A 485 -2.27 -68.90 26.21
N LEU A 486 -1.08 -68.86 26.82
CA LEU A 486 -0.08 -67.81 26.60
C LEU A 486 0.41 -67.80 25.15
N LYS A 487 0.75 -68.96 24.57
CA LYS A 487 1.15 -69.06 23.15
C LYS A 487 0.05 -68.59 22.20
N GLN A 488 -1.22 -68.96 22.45
CA GLN A 488 -2.36 -68.45 21.67
C GLN A 488 -2.53 -66.93 21.81
N SER A 489 -2.38 -66.41 23.02
CA SER A 489 -2.47 -64.97 23.31
C SER A 489 -1.37 -64.16 22.61
N VAL A 490 -0.12 -64.64 22.64
CA VAL A 490 1.02 -64.03 21.94
C VAL A 490 0.83 -64.09 20.42
N GLN A 491 0.37 -65.20 19.86
CA GLN A 491 0.08 -65.30 18.41
C GLN A 491 -1.02 -64.30 17.99
N LYS A 492 -2.06 -64.13 18.82
CA LYS A 492 -3.13 -63.14 18.59
C LYS A 492 -2.60 -61.70 18.70
N MET A 493 -1.70 -61.43 19.65
CA MET A 493 -1.02 -60.15 19.80
C MET A 493 -0.16 -59.81 18.57
N GLU A 494 0.64 -60.76 18.07
CA GLU A 494 1.42 -60.59 16.83
C GLU A 494 0.55 -60.28 15.60
N GLN A 495 -0.60 -60.96 15.46
CA GLN A 495 -1.53 -60.70 14.35
C GLN A 495 -2.09 -59.28 14.39
N LEU A 496 -2.47 -58.80 15.58
CA LEU A 496 -2.97 -57.43 15.78
C LEU A 496 -1.87 -56.38 15.58
N MET A 497 -0.63 -56.64 15.99
CA MET A 497 0.52 -55.76 15.71
C MET A 497 0.77 -55.66 14.20
N LYS A 498 0.83 -56.78 13.48
CA LYS A 498 1.00 -56.79 12.01
C LYS A 498 -0.17 -56.13 11.27
N GLN A 499 -1.38 -56.12 11.84
CA GLN A 499 -2.51 -55.36 11.30
C GLN A 499 -2.37 -53.85 11.55
N LYS A 500 -1.94 -53.47 12.76
CA LYS A 500 -1.68 -52.07 13.15
C LYS A 500 -0.58 -51.44 12.29
N GLU A 501 0.53 -52.15 12.08
CA GLU A 501 1.66 -51.66 11.27
C GLU A 501 1.22 -51.33 9.83
N ARG A 502 0.45 -52.21 9.18
CA ARG A 502 -0.10 -51.96 7.84
C ARG A 502 -0.98 -50.71 7.78
N LEU A 503 -1.88 -50.53 8.77
CA LEU A 503 -2.71 -49.32 8.82
C LEU A 503 -1.88 -48.06 9.12
N GLU A 504 -0.85 -48.16 9.96
CA GLU A 504 0.07 -47.05 10.22
C GLU A 504 0.88 -46.66 8.96
N ASP A 505 1.17 -47.58 8.05
CA ASP A 505 1.76 -47.29 6.74
C ASP A 505 0.73 -46.75 5.72
N GLU A 506 -0.51 -47.26 5.70
CA GLU A 506 -1.61 -46.67 4.93
C GLU A 506 -1.86 -45.20 5.32
N VAL A 507 -1.86 -44.89 6.63
CA VAL A 507 -2.01 -43.52 7.13
C VAL A 507 -0.81 -42.62 6.77
N LYS A 508 0.42 -43.13 6.76
CA LYS A 508 1.58 -42.37 6.24
C LYS A 508 1.40 -42.03 4.76
N SER A 509 0.94 -42.99 3.96
CA SER A 509 0.67 -42.80 2.52
C SER A 509 -0.43 -41.75 2.28
N LEU A 510 -1.58 -41.88 2.97
CA LEU A 510 -2.69 -40.92 2.88
C LEU A 510 -2.30 -39.52 3.36
N ARG A 511 -1.48 -39.40 4.41
CA ARG A 511 -0.94 -38.11 4.88
C ARG A 511 -0.06 -37.44 3.81
N MET A 512 0.82 -38.20 3.15
CA MET A 512 1.67 -37.70 2.07
C MET A 512 0.86 -37.25 0.84
N GLN A 513 -0.18 -38.01 0.47
CA GLN A 513 -1.11 -37.63 -0.60
C GLN A 513 -1.86 -36.34 -0.24
N LEU A 514 -2.43 -36.26 0.98
CA LEU A 514 -3.15 -35.08 1.45
C LEU A 514 -2.26 -33.82 1.49
N GLU A 515 -0.99 -33.95 1.83
CA GLU A 515 0.00 -32.87 1.79
C GLU A 515 0.32 -32.45 0.34
N GLN A 516 0.47 -33.40 -0.57
CA GLN A 516 0.66 -33.15 -2.01
C GLN A 516 -0.54 -32.39 -2.63
N GLU A 517 -1.77 -32.82 -2.36
CA GLU A 517 -2.98 -32.13 -2.83
C GLU A 517 -3.17 -30.76 -2.15
N SER A 518 -2.81 -30.62 -0.87
CA SER A 518 -2.78 -29.31 -0.19
C SER A 518 -1.77 -28.35 -0.82
N SER A 519 -0.63 -28.84 -1.29
CA SER A 519 0.39 -28.05 -2.00
C SER A 519 -0.07 -27.62 -3.40
N LYS A 520 -0.61 -28.55 -4.20
CA LYS A 520 -1.26 -28.26 -5.50
C LYS A 520 -2.35 -27.20 -5.36
N ARG A 521 -3.25 -27.36 -4.37
CA ARG A 521 -4.32 -26.39 -4.08
C ARG A 521 -3.78 -25.01 -3.77
N ALA A 522 -2.69 -24.90 -3.00
CA ALA A 522 -2.07 -23.62 -2.69
C ALA A 522 -1.50 -22.94 -3.95
N GLN A 523 -0.87 -23.71 -4.84
CA GLN A 523 -0.36 -23.21 -6.12
C GLN A 523 -1.51 -22.73 -7.04
N ALA A 524 -2.55 -23.54 -7.23
CA ALA A 524 -3.73 -23.19 -8.02
C ALA A 524 -4.48 -21.97 -7.46
N GLN A 525 -4.60 -21.85 -6.13
CA GLN A 525 -5.20 -20.68 -5.48
C GLN A 525 -4.32 -19.43 -5.65
N SER A 526 -3.00 -19.57 -5.67
CA SER A 526 -2.07 -18.47 -5.94
C SER A 526 -2.17 -17.97 -7.39
N GLU A 527 -2.25 -18.88 -8.37
CA GLU A 527 -2.48 -18.49 -9.76
C GLU A 527 -3.85 -17.81 -9.92
N LEU A 528 -4.93 -18.38 -9.36
CA LEU A 528 -6.26 -17.78 -9.44
C LEU A 528 -6.29 -16.35 -8.87
N ARG A 529 -5.60 -16.09 -7.74
CA ARG A 529 -5.44 -14.73 -7.19
C ARG A 529 -4.72 -13.78 -8.16
N SER A 530 -3.65 -14.25 -8.81
CA SER A 530 -2.91 -13.47 -9.82
C SER A 530 -3.79 -13.14 -11.04
N ARG A 531 -4.58 -14.11 -11.53
CA ARG A 531 -5.52 -13.89 -12.64
C ARG A 531 -6.64 -12.91 -12.29
N VAL A 532 -7.17 -12.97 -11.07
CA VAL A 532 -8.17 -12.01 -10.57
C VAL A 532 -7.59 -10.60 -10.45
N MET A 533 -6.38 -10.44 -9.91
CA MET A 533 -5.72 -9.13 -9.82
C MET A 533 -5.50 -8.50 -11.21
N GLU A 534 -5.13 -9.30 -12.22
CA GLU A 534 -4.97 -8.79 -13.59
C GLU A 534 -6.32 -8.41 -14.23
N ALA A 535 -7.39 -9.17 -13.95
CA ALA A 535 -8.74 -8.81 -14.38
C ALA A 535 -9.23 -7.49 -13.75
N ASP A 536 -9.01 -7.28 -12.46
CA ASP A 536 -9.33 -6.01 -11.78
C ASP A 536 -8.50 -4.84 -12.30
N ARG A 537 -7.23 -5.07 -12.65
CA ARG A 537 -6.36 -4.08 -13.31
C ARG A 537 -6.86 -3.69 -14.71
N LEU A 538 -7.40 -4.65 -15.47
CA LEU A 538 -8.04 -4.37 -16.76
C LEU A 538 -9.38 -3.62 -16.59
N VAL A 539 -10.21 -4.00 -15.61
CA VAL A 539 -11.49 -3.32 -15.31
C VAL A 539 -11.29 -1.89 -14.80
N THR A 540 -10.23 -1.62 -14.03
CA THR A 540 -9.89 -0.26 -13.59
C THR A 540 -9.35 0.59 -14.74
N SER A 541 -8.50 0.04 -15.61
CA SER A 541 -8.07 0.69 -16.85
C SER A 541 -9.25 1.01 -17.78
N GLU A 542 -10.21 0.09 -17.94
CA GLU A 542 -11.42 0.31 -18.76
C GLU A 542 -12.30 1.45 -18.20
N LYS A 543 -12.42 1.56 -16.87
CA LYS A 543 -13.11 2.68 -16.21
C LYS A 543 -12.39 4.01 -16.45
N GLN A 544 -11.06 4.05 -16.35
CA GLN A 544 -10.27 5.25 -16.60
C GLN A 544 -10.41 5.72 -18.06
N LEU A 545 -10.27 4.82 -19.04
CA LEU A 545 -10.44 5.15 -20.45
C LEU A 545 -11.86 5.64 -20.77
N LYS A 546 -12.89 5.08 -20.13
CA LYS A 546 -14.28 5.60 -20.22
C LYS A 546 -14.40 7.03 -19.66
N GLN A 547 -13.72 7.33 -18.56
CA GLN A 547 -13.72 8.67 -17.96
C GLN A 547 -12.97 9.69 -18.83
N GLU A 548 -11.81 9.32 -19.39
CA GLU A 548 -11.04 10.15 -20.34
C GLU A 548 -11.83 10.45 -21.62
N ILE A 549 -12.54 9.45 -22.16
CA ILE A 549 -13.44 9.63 -23.32
C ILE A 549 -14.58 10.59 -22.98
N ASN A 550 -15.19 10.50 -21.80
CA ASN A 550 -16.26 11.42 -21.38
C ASN A 550 -15.73 12.85 -21.23
N VAL A 551 -14.58 13.05 -20.59
CA VAL A 551 -13.92 14.37 -20.46
C VAL A 551 -13.55 14.94 -21.84
N ALA A 552 -13.11 14.11 -22.79
CA ALA A 552 -12.84 14.53 -24.17
C ALA A 552 -14.12 14.94 -24.93
N LEU A 553 -15.26 14.28 -24.66
CA LEU A 553 -16.56 14.67 -25.21
C LEU A 553 -17.08 15.97 -24.59
N GLU A 554 -16.97 16.15 -23.27
CA GLU A 554 -17.34 17.40 -22.59
C GLU A 554 -16.49 18.57 -23.07
N ASN A 555 -15.17 18.43 -23.14
CA ASN A 555 -14.27 19.43 -23.70
C ASN A 555 -14.62 19.79 -25.16
N LYS A 556 -15.02 18.80 -25.97
CA LYS A 556 -15.51 19.02 -27.34
C LYS A 556 -16.83 19.82 -27.36
N HIS A 557 -17.76 19.54 -26.45
CA HIS A 557 -18.99 20.32 -26.30
C HIS A 557 -18.72 21.75 -25.83
N VAL A 558 -17.83 21.95 -24.86
CA VAL A 558 -17.39 23.27 -24.37
C VAL A 558 -16.72 24.07 -25.49
N LEU A 559 -15.81 23.48 -26.27
CA LEU A 559 -15.20 24.13 -27.44
C LEU A 559 -16.23 24.54 -28.50
N PHE A 560 -17.26 23.71 -28.72
CA PHE A 560 -18.35 24.04 -29.66
C PHE A 560 -19.21 25.21 -29.15
N GLY A 561 -19.48 25.26 -27.83
CA GLY A 561 -20.17 26.37 -27.18
C GLY A 561 -19.35 27.68 -27.23
N LEU A 562 -18.07 27.62 -26.89
CA LEU A 562 -17.14 28.77 -26.96
C LEU A 562 -17.01 29.30 -28.39
N PHE A 563 -16.96 28.43 -29.40
CA PHE A 563 -16.96 28.84 -30.81
C PHE A 563 -18.26 29.58 -31.19
N TRP A 564 -19.40 29.12 -30.69
CA TRP A 564 -20.70 29.77 -30.94
C TRP A 564 -20.78 31.14 -30.25
N VAL A 565 -20.36 31.23 -28.98
CA VAL A 565 -20.26 32.50 -28.23
C VAL A 565 -19.31 33.47 -28.92
N PHE A 566 -18.13 33.03 -29.37
CA PHE A 566 -17.16 33.86 -30.07
C PHE A 566 -17.71 34.43 -31.40
N CYS A 567 -18.42 33.61 -32.18
CA CYS A 567 -19.12 34.07 -33.38
C CYS A 567 -20.16 35.16 -33.06
N THR A 568 -20.98 34.96 -32.02
CA THR A 568 -21.98 35.95 -31.59
C THR A 568 -21.33 37.25 -31.10
N PHE A 569 -20.27 37.16 -30.31
CA PHE A 569 -19.54 38.32 -29.77
C PHE A 569 -18.85 39.12 -30.88
N MET A 570 -18.30 38.45 -31.91
CA MET A 570 -17.71 39.10 -33.07
C MET A 570 -18.74 39.86 -33.92
N VAL A 571 -19.98 39.35 -34.02
CA VAL A 571 -21.09 40.07 -34.69
C VAL A 571 -21.48 41.33 -33.91
N ILE A 572 -21.68 41.21 -32.59
CA ILE A 572 -22.02 42.35 -31.72
C ILE A 572 -20.91 43.42 -31.74
N GLY A 573 -19.64 43.00 -31.67
CA GLY A 573 -18.49 43.90 -31.75
C GLY A 573 -18.40 44.67 -33.07
N ARG A 574 -18.74 44.03 -34.20
CA ARG A 574 -18.81 44.72 -35.52
C ARG A 574 -19.91 45.78 -35.60
N VAL A 575 -20.98 45.68 -34.80
CA VAL A 575 -22.03 46.71 -34.70
C VAL A 575 -21.52 47.89 -33.86
N TYR A 576 -21.08 47.64 -32.63
CA TYR A 576 -20.57 48.69 -31.72
C TYR A 576 -19.41 49.49 -32.32
N HIS A 577 -18.47 48.82 -32.99
CA HIS A 577 -17.31 49.48 -33.59
C HIS A 577 -17.68 50.41 -34.75
N ARG A 578 -18.81 50.17 -35.43
CA ARG A 578 -19.33 51.01 -36.53
C ARG A 578 -19.97 52.29 -36.00
N GLU A 579 -20.71 52.20 -34.90
CA GLU A 579 -21.33 53.36 -34.25
C GLU A 579 -20.27 54.26 -33.59
N SER A 580 -19.27 53.66 -32.92
CA SER A 580 -18.13 54.38 -32.35
C SER A 580 -17.31 55.16 -33.39
N LEU A 581 -17.08 54.60 -34.58
CA LEU A 581 -16.40 55.32 -35.67
C LEU A 581 -17.21 56.51 -36.20
N SER A 582 -18.54 56.40 -36.23
CA SER A 582 -19.41 57.51 -36.64
C SER A 582 -19.27 58.70 -35.68
N ALA A 583 -19.37 58.43 -34.38
CA ALA A 583 -19.23 59.45 -33.34
C ALA A 583 -17.83 60.11 -33.34
N GLN A 584 -16.75 59.35 -33.63
CA GLN A 584 -15.41 59.93 -33.81
C GLN A 584 -15.29 60.82 -35.06
N LEU A 585 -16.01 60.51 -36.14
CA LEU A 585 -15.97 61.33 -37.35
C LEU A 585 -16.61 62.71 -37.08
N ASP A 586 -17.80 62.75 -36.48
CA ASP A 586 -18.50 64.00 -36.13
C ASP A 586 -17.66 64.87 -35.15
N LEU A 587 -16.98 64.22 -34.20
CA LEU A 587 -16.08 64.89 -33.24
C LEU A 587 -14.79 65.45 -33.88
N THR A 588 -14.36 64.91 -35.03
CA THR A 588 -13.18 65.42 -35.76
C THR A 588 -13.52 66.51 -36.76
N VAL A 589 -14.71 66.51 -37.36
CA VAL A 589 -15.21 67.61 -38.20
C VAL A 589 -15.36 68.88 -37.35
N THR A 590 -16.10 68.80 -36.24
CA THR A 590 -16.30 69.93 -35.31
C THR A 590 -14.98 70.46 -34.72
N LYS A 591 -14.00 69.57 -34.48
CA LYS A 591 -12.65 69.99 -34.07
C LYS A 591 -11.90 70.74 -35.18
N ALA A 592 -11.97 70.29 -36.43
CA ALA A 592 -11.30 70.95 -37.55
C ALA A 592 -11.81 72.39 -37.76
N GLU A 593 -13.12 72.59 -37.64
CA GLU A 593 -13.75 73.93 -37.68
C GLU A 593 -13.22 74.84 -36.55
N SER A 594 -13.07 74.31 -35.33
CA SER A 594 -12.51 75.05 -34.20
C SER A 594 -11.03 75.44 -34.37
N GLU A 595 -10.21 74.57 -34.99
CA GLU A 595 -8.81 74.89 -35.29
C GLU A 595 -8.66 75.96 -36.38
N GLN A 596 -9.61 76.04 -37.32
CA GLN A 596 -9.61 77.05 -38.37
C GLN A 596 -9.87 78.45 -37.80
N LEU A 597 -10.79 78.55 -36.84
CA LEU A 597 -11.06 79.79 -36.09
C LEU A 597 -9.87 80.20 -35.20
N ALA A 598 -9.23 79.23 -34.54
CA ALA A 598 -8.08 79.48 -33.67
C ALA A 598 -6.85 80.03 -34.42
N ARG A 599 -6.59 79.55 -35.65
CA ARG A 599 -5.46 80.02 -36.47
C ARG A 599 -5.60 81.48 -36.87
N ALA A 600 -6.81 81.94 -37.22
CA ALA A 600 -7.06 83.34 -37.58
C ALA A 600 -6.72 84.31 -36.42
N LEU A 601 -7.10 83.96 -35.19
CA LEU A 601 -6.76 84.75 -33.99
C LEU A 601 -5.26 84.75 -33.67
N GLN A 602 -4.56 83.68 -34.04
CA GLN A 602 -3.12 83.52 -33.77
C GLN A 602 -2.24 84.34 -34.74
N GLU A 603 -2.72 84.62 -35.96
CA GLU A 603 -2.00 85.46 -36.93
C GLU A 603 -2.00 86.94 -36.52
N GLU A 604 -3.07 87.46 -35.92
CA GLU A 604 -3.08 88.84 -35.38
C GLU A 604 -2.06 89.01 -34.22
N GLN A 605 -2.07 88.10 -33.23
CA GLN A 605 -1.13 88.17 -32.09
C GLN A 605 0.35 88.04 -32.50
N TYR A 606 0.65 87.32 -33.58
CA TYR A 606 2.02 87.15 -34.06
C TYR A 606 2.64 88.46 -34.57
N VAL A 607 1.82 89.38 -35.11
CA VAL A 607 2.28 90.69 -35.61
C VAL A 607 2.75 91.59 -34.47
N GLU A 608 2.03 91.62 -33.35
CA GLU A 608 2.39 92.44 -32.18
C GLU A 608 3.68 91.92 -31.50
N LEU A 609 3.75 90.62 -31.19
CA LEU A 609 4.89 89.99 -30.54
C LEU A 609 6.21 90.12 -31.33
N SER A 610 6.12 90.18 -32.67
CA SER A 610 7.26 90.38 -33.57
C SER A 610 7.94 91.76 -33.40
N GLN A 611 7.21 92.79 -32.97
CA GLN A 611 7.79 94.10 -32.67
C GLN A 611 8.49 94.15 -31.31
N GLU A 612 8.03 93.37 -30.33
CA GLU A 612 8.57 93.36 -28.98
C GLU A 612 9.84 92.51 -28.85
N SER A 613 9.87 91.34 -29.49
CA SER A 613 11.05 90.45 -29.56
C SER A 613 12.34 91.18 -29.98
N LYS A 614 12.25 92.08 -30.96
CA LYS A 614 13.39 92.90 -31.44
C LYS A 614 13.96 93.85 -30.39
N LYS A 615 13.20 94.23 -29.36
CA LYS A 615 13.65 95.09 -28.24
C LYS A 615 14.28 94.29 -27.09
N ALA A 616 13.97 92.99 -26.99
CA ALA A 616 14.53 92.09 -25.98
C ALA A 616 15.92 91.55 -26.40
N ALA A 617 16.07 91.14 -27.67
CA ALA A 617 17.29 90.51 -28.19
C ALA A 617 18.57 91.38 -28.03
N ALA A 618 18.44 92.71 -28.00
CA ALA A 618 19.56 93.62 -27.79
C ALA A 618 20.16 93.55 -26.38
N ARG A 619 19.36 93.21 -25.35
CA ARG A 619 19.79 93.24 -23.94
C ARG A 619 20.55 91.97 -23.55
N HIS A 620 20.04 90.81 -23.98
CA HIS A 620 20.58 89.50 -23.63
C HIS A 620 21.98 89.21 -24.21
N LYS A 621 22.43 89.99 -25.21
CA LYS A 621 23.75 89.81 -25.83
C LYS A 621 24.91 90.36 -24.98
N GLN A 622 24.65 91.26 -24.04
CA GLN A 622 25.69 91.86 -23.20
C GLN A 622 26.00 90.99 -21.97
N GLU A 623 24.99 90.41 -21.33
CA GLU A 623 25.11 89.66 -20.07
C GLU A 623 25.87 88.32 -20.19
N CYS A 624 25.95 87.74 -21.39
CA CYS A 624 26.72 86.51 -21.62
C CYS A 624 28.25 86.76 -21.58
N SER A 625 28.71 87.95 -21.99
CA SER A 625 30.14 88.25 -22.13
C SER A 625 30.90 88.32 -20.81
N GLU A 626 30.19 88.49 -19.69
CA GLU A 626 30.78 88.68 -18.36
C GLU A 626 30.93 87.35 -17.60
N LYS A 627 30.16 86.32 -17.98
CA LYS A 627 30.08 85.04 -17.25
C LYS A 627 31.15 84.04 -17.67
N ASP A 628 31.56 84.03 -18.94
CA ASP A 628 32.64 83.15 -19.44
C ASP A 628 34.01 83.47 -18.83
N GLY A 629 34.29 84.74 -18.48
CA GLY A 629 35.55 85.15 -17.86
C GLY A 629 35.82 84.50 -16.50
N THR A 630 34.77 84.24 -15.71
CA THR A 630 34.91 83.70 -14.34
C THR A 630 35.29 82.21 -14.33
N ILE A 631 34.85 81.45 -15.35
CA ILE A 631 35.06 79.99 -15.42
C ILE A 631 36.52 79.62 -15.72
N ALA A 632 37.29 80.51 -16.33
CA ALA A 632 38.71 80.30 -16.63
C ALA A 632 39.59 80.23 -15.36
N GLN A 633 39.22 80.96 -14.30
CA GLN A 633 40.13 81.24 -13.18
C GLN A 633 40.14 80.16 -12.08
N VAL A 634 39.11 79.31 -12.02
CA VAL A 634 39.01 78.21 -11.03
C VAL A 634 39.84 76.99 -11.45
N ARG A 635 40.19 76.85 -12.74
CA ARG A 635 40.85 75.64 -13.29
C ARG A 635 42.38 75.59 -13.08
N ALA A 636 42.94 76.52 -12.30
CA ALA A 636 44.39 76.74 -12.20
C ALA A 636 45.06 76.32 -10.88
N VAL A 637 44.30 76.01 -9.81
CA VAL A 637 44.87 75.82 -8.46
C VAL A 637 44.41 74.51 -7.80
N CYS A 638 44.87 73.37 -8.34
CA CYS A 638 45.38 72.21 -7.59
C CYS A 638 45.69 71.03 -8.52
N SER A 639 46.98 70.69 -8.63
CA SER A 639 47.46 69.42 -9.20
C SER A 639 48.76 69.01 -8.51
N THR A 640 49.12 67.71 -8.57
CA THR A 640 50.16 67.04 -7.72
C THR A 640 49.73 66.89 -6.23
N LYS A 641 50.10 65.89 -5.42
CA LYS A 641 50.95 64.65 -5.44
C LYS A 641 50.56 63.82 -4.18
N THR A 642 50.64 62.48 -4.02
CA THR A 642 50.92 61.31 -4.90
C THR A 642 50.48 59.99 -4.19
N SER A 643 50.57 58.85 -4.90
CA SER A 643 50.57 57.45 -4.36
C SER A 643 51.77 57.19 -3.38
N PRO A 644 51.95 56.04 -2.66
CA PRO A 644 51.45 54.68 -2.98
C PRO A 644 51.12 53.67 -1.84
N ARG A 645 50.37 52.61 -2.18
CA ARG A 645 50.85 51.20 -2.15
C ARG A 645 49.88 50.27 -2.85
N GLY A 646 50.39 49.38 -3.71
CA GLY A 646 49.60 48.37 -4.39
C GLY A 646 50.33 47.03 -4.51
N HIS A 647 49.69 45.96 -4.05
CA HIS A 647 50.09 44.59 -4.41
C HIS A 647 48.93 43.56 -4.51
N LEU A 648 47.67 44.00 -4.34
CA LEU A 648 46.47 43.15 -4.45
C LEU A 648 45.55 43.55 -5.62
N GLN A 649 46.02 44.40 -6.54
CA GLN A 649 45.20 44.99 -7.61
C GLN A 649 45.65 44.55 -9.02
N ARG A 650 45.76 43.23 -9.24
CA ARG A 650 45.97 42.64 -10.59
C ARG A 650 45.08 41.43 -10.93
N LEU A 651 44.33 40.88 -9.97
CA LEU A 651 43.43 39.74 -10.20
C LEU A 651 41.94 40.15 -10.24
N TRP A 652 41.53 41.12 -9.42
CA TRP A 652 40.14 41.59 -9.36
C TRP A 652 39.53 42.04 -10.71
N PRO A 653 40.23 42.80 -11.57
CA PRO A 653 39.62 43.30 -12.81
C PRO A 653 39.23 42.20 -13.80
N LYS A 654 39.96 41.08 -13.84
CA LYS A 654 39.64 39.96 -14.74
C LYS A 654 38.37 39.24 -14.30
N PHE A 655 38.26 38.90 -13.02
CA PHE A 655 37.11 38.17 -12.49
C PHE A 655 35.83 39.00 -12.52
N VAL A 656 35.93 40.33 -12.41
CA VAL A 656 34.80 41.24 -12.65
C VAL A 656 34.44 41.28 -14.14
N SER A 657 35.42 41.44 -15.05
CA SER A 657 35.18 41.46 -16.50
C SER A 657 34.53 40.17 -17.01
N GLU A 658 35.04 38.99 -16.61
CA GLU A 658 34.50 37.69 -17.02
C GLU A 658 33.07 37.48 -16.48
N LYS A 659 32.78 37.93 -15.25
CA LYS A 659 31.43 37.90 -14.68
C LYS A 659 30.47 38.88 -15.37
N GLU A 660 30.94 40.04 -15.76
CA GLU A 660 30.16 41.07 -16.46
C GLU A 660 29.91 40.69 -17.92
N GLU A 661 30.90 40.11 -18.62
CA GLU A 661 30.72 39.50 -19.94
C GLU A 661 29.76 38.31 -19.90
N LEU A 662 29.87 37.41 -18.90
CA LEU A 662 28.92 36.30 -18.74
C LEU A 662 27.50 36.80 -18.44
N SER A 663 27.36 37.79 -17.55
CA SER A 663 26.06 38.39 -17.25
C SER A 663 25.45 39.10 -18.46
N ASN A 664 26.26 39.81 -19.26
CA ASN A 664 25.80 40.46 -20.48
C ASN A 664 25.50 39.45 -21.60
N SER A 665 26.25 38.35 -21.69
CA SER A 665 25.98 37.23 -22.61
C SER A 665 24.66 36.53 -22.27
N ILE A 666 24.43 36.21 -21.00
CA ILE A 666 23.15 35.65 -20.52
C ILE A 666 21.99 36.62 -20.76
N LYS A 667 22.17 37.91 -20.47
CA LYS A 667 21.14 38.93 -20.70
C LYS A 667 20.83 39.09 -22.20
N ALA A 668 21.85 39.14 -23.05
CA ALA A 668 21.70 39.18 -24.50
C ALA A 668 21.08 37.89 -25.07
N HIS A 669 21.36 36.73 -24.47
CA HIS A 669 20.71 35.46 -24.81
C HIS A 669 19.21 35.51 -24.49
N TYR A 670 18.84 35.96 -23.29
CA TYR A 670 17.43 36.13 -22.92
C TYR A 670 16.72 37.24 -23.73
N GLU A 671 17.36 38.37 -24.02
CA GLU A 671 16.79 39.39 -24.93
C GLU A 671 16.65 38.87 -26.36
N LYS A 672 17.58 38.02 -26.83
CA LYS A 672 17.49 37.35 -28.13
C LYS A 672 16.37 36.31 -28.15
N MET A 673 16.15 35.56 -27.06
CA MET A 673 14.99 34.67 -26.90
C MET A 673 13.66 35.46 -26.83
N LEU A 674 13.63 36.57 -26.09
CA LEU A 674 12.45 37.44 -26.02
C LEU A 674 12.15 38.09 -27.38
N ASN A 675 13.17 38.41 -28.17
CA ASN A 675 13.00 38.91 -29.53
C ASN A 675 12.63 37.81 -30.53
N THR A 676 13.15 36.57 -30.44
CA THR A 676 12.66 35.48 -31.29
C THR A 676 11.24 35.08 -30.92
N GLU A 677 10.88 35.01 -29.64
CA GLU A 677 9.52 34.71 -29.19
C GLU A 677 8.53 35.82 -29.56
N ARG A 678 8.92 37.09 -29.39
CA ARG A 678 8.18 38.26 -29.92
C ARG A 678 8.06 38.21 -31.43
N THR A 679 9.12 37.87 -32.17
CA THR A 679 9.10 37.79 -33.64
C THR A 679 8.24 36.63 -34.11
N LEU A 680 8.25 35.49 -33.44
CA LEU A 680 7.37 34.34 -33.72
C LEU A 680 5.91 34.66 -33.40
N LYS A 681 5.62 35.38 -32.31
CA LYS A 681 4.28 35.91 -32.01
C LYS A 681 3.83 36.94 -33.06
N THR A 682 4.70 37.87 -33.47
CA THR A 682 4.41 38.82 -34.56
C THR A 682 4.24 38.11 -35.91
N GLN A 683 5.01 37.06 -36.21
CA GLN A 683 4.82 36.24 -37.41
C GLN A 683 3.51 35.45 -37.34
N ALA A 684 3.13 34.88 -36.19
CA ALA A 684 1.85 34.20 -36.00
C ALA A 684 0.67 35.17 -36.15
N VAL A 685 0.75 36.37 -35.55
CA VAL A 685 -0.24 37.45 -35.71
C VAL A 685 -0.31 37.92 -37.17
N ASN A 686 0.82 38.14 -37.84
CA ASN A 686 0.86 38.53 -39.24
C ASN A 686 0.33 37.42 -40.17
N LYS A 687 0.53 36.14 -39.83
CA LYS A 687 0.03 35.00 -40.61
C LYS A 687 -1.45 34.73 -40.34
N LEU A 688 -1.95 35.03 -39.14
CA LEU A 688 -3.39 35.12 -38.86
C LEU A 688 -4.02 36.29 -39.62
N ALA A 689 -3.40 37.47 -39.63
CA ALA A 689 -3.84 38.62 -40.44
C ALA A 689 -3.80 38.30 -41.94
N GLU A 690 -2.81 37.54 -42.41
CA GLU A 690 -2.74 37.05 -43.80
C GLU A 690 -3.89 36.07 -44.10
N ILE A 691 -4.18 35.12 -43.20
CA ILE A 691 -5.31 34.18 -43.32
C ILE A 691 -6.66 34.90 -43.27
N MET A 692 -6.78 36.00 -42.52
CA MET A 692 -7.98 36.85 -42.48
C MET A 692 -8.11 37.70 -43.74
N ASN A 693 -7.05 38.37 -44.19
CA ASN A 693 -7.04 39.17 -45.42
C ASN A 693 -7.18 38.33 -46.70
N ARG A 694 -6.83 37.04 -46.66
CA ARG A 694 -7.15 36.06 -47.73
C ARG A 694 -8.63 35.66 -47.79
N LYS A 695 -9.50 36.18 -46.92
CA LYS A 695 -10.87 35.67 -46.70
C LYS A 695 -12.02 36.66 -46.84
N ASP A 696 -11.76 37.95 -47.07
CA ASP A 696 -12.79 38.97 -47.31
C ASP A 696 -12.54 39.69 -48.65
N MET A 697 -13.61 39.92 -49.43
CA MET A 697 -13.66 40.70 -50.69
C MET A 697 -12.85 40.12 -51.87
N LYS A 698 -13.43 39.43 -52.88
CA LYS A 698 -14.70 39.72 -53.57
C LYS A 698 -15.24 38.53 -54.40
N LEU A 699 -16.53 38.65 -54.71
CA LEU A 699 -17.26 38.11 -55.87
C LEU A 699 -17.65 36.63 -55.94
N ASP A 700 -18.89 36.50 -56.42
CA ASP A 700 -19.62 35.36 -56.94
C ASP A 700 -18.90 34.35 -57.84
N GLN A 701 -19.55 33.19 -57.95
CA GLN A 701 -19.36 32.09 -58.90
C GLN A 701 -18.10 31.21 -58.79
N LYS A 702 -18.38 29.92 -58.55
CA LYS A 702 -17.61 28.74 -59.01
C LYS A 702 -16.12 28.67 -58.61
N LYS A 703 -15.88 28.03 -57.46
CA LYS A 703 -14.86 26.95 -57.37
C LYS A 703 -15.31 25.88 -56.37
N LYS A 704 -15.45 24.65 -56.85
CA LYS A 704 -15.75 23.49 -55.99
C LYS A 704 -14.50 23.16 -55.17
N ALA A 705 -14.62 23.08 -53.84
CA ALA A 705 -13.74 22.20 -53.08
C ALA A 705 -13.95 20.76 -53.59
N SER A 706 -12.87 19.98 -53.73
CA SER A 706 -12.98 18.67 -54.38
C SER A 706 -13.89 17.75 -53.58
N THR A 707 -14.97 17.30 -54.21
CA THR A 707 -15.91 16.33 -53.62
C THR A 707 -15.22 14.98 -53.37
N ALA A 708 -14.04 14.74 -53.97
CA ALA A 708 -13.22 13.58 -53.69
C ALA A 708 -12.57 13.63 -52.30
N ASP A 709 -12.12 14.79 -51.80
CA ASP A 709 -11.39 14.87 -50.53
C ASP A 709 -12.32 14.66 -49.32
N LEU A 710 -13.54 15.19 -49.38
CA LEU A 710 -14.59 14.90 -48.40
C LEU A 710 -14.97 13.41 -48.42
N ARG A 711 -15.14 12.82 -49.61
CA ARG A 711 -15.42 11.37 -49.76
C ARG A 711 -14.24 10.49 -49.34
N LYS A 712 -13.00 10.98 -49.48
CA LYS A 712 -11.79 10.30 -48.97
C LYS A 712 -11.78 10.30 -47.45
N LYS A 713 -12.02 11.45 -46.82
CA LYS A 713 -12.11 11.55 -45.35
C LYS A 713 -13.32 10.79 -44.77
N GLU A 714 -14.45 10.74 -45.47
CA GLU A 714 -15.55 9.82 -45.09
C GLU A 714 -15.12 8.34 -45.17
N LYS A 715 -14.41 7.92 -46.24
CA LYS A 715 -13.89 6.55 -46.34
C LYS A 715 -12.87 6.24 -45.25
N GLU A 716 -11.94 7.17 -44.95
CA GLU A 716 -10.97 7.03 -43.87
C GLU A 716 -11.68 6.97 -42.50
N ASN A 717 -12.70 7.79 -42.26
CA ASN A 717 -13.46 7.75 -41.00
C ASN A 717 -14.28 6.46 -40.84
N ARG A 718 -14.96 5.99 -41.90
CA ARG A 718 -15.66 4.69 -41.90
C ARG A 718 -14.70 3.51 -41.75
N LYS A 719 -13.48 3.59 -42.32
CA LYS A 719 -12.43 2.60 -42.12
C LYS A 719 -11.97 2.57 -40.66
N LEU A 720 -11.69 3.73 -40.06
CA LEU A 720 -11.30 3.84 -38.65
C LEU A 720 -12.43 3.38 -37.70
N GLN A 721 -13.71 3.60 -38.04
CA GLN A 721 -14.84 3.04 -37.28
C GLN A 721 -14.91 1.50 -37.40
N LEU A 722 -14.62 0.94 -38.58
CA LEU A 722 -14.57 -0.51 -38.78
C LEU A 722 -13.41 -1.13 -37.99
N GLU A 723 -12.23 -0.51 -38.02
CA GLU A 723 -11.04 -0.93 -37.27
C GLU A 723 -11.28 -0.83 -35.75
N LEU A 724 -11.89 0.25 -35.27
CA LEU A 724 -12.27 0.40 -33.85
C LEU A 724 -13.28 -0.66 -33.40
N ASN A 725 -14.25 -1.03 -34.24
CA ASN A 725 -15.21 -2.09 -33.91
C ASN A 725 -14.54 -3.47 -33.94
N GLN A 726 -13.67 -3.76 -34.92
CA GLN A 726 -12.88 -4.98 -34.95
C GLN A 726 -11.99 -5.13 -33.70
N GLU A 727 -11.40 -4.03 -33.20
CA GLU A 727 -10.62 -4.08 -31.97
C GLU A 727 -11.49 -4.33 -30.72
N LYS A 728 -12.66 -3.66 -30.63
CA LYS A 728 -13.65 -3.96 -29.58
C LYS A 728 -14.09 -5.42 -29.60
N ASP A 729 -14.34 -5.99 -30.78
CA ASP A 729 -14.76 -7.38 -30.91
C ASP A 729 -13.64 -8.34 -30.46
N LYS A 730 -12.36 -8.05 -30.75
CA LYS A 730 -11.22 -8.80 -30.19
C LYS A 730 -11.16 -8.69 -28.66
N PHE A 731 -11.30 -7.48 -28.10
CA PHE A 731 -11.32 -7.27 -26.65
C PHE A 731 -12.47 -8.03 -25.98
N ASN A 732 -13.67 -8.02 -26.58
CA ASN A 732 -14.82 -8.79 -26.09
C ASN A 732 -14.54 -10.30 -26.11
N HIS A 733 -13.98 -10.85 -27.20
CA HIS A 733 -13.60 -12.27 -27.26
C HIS A 733 -12.52 -12.62 -26.23
N MET A 734 -11.56 -11.73 -25.99
CA MET A 734 -10.51 -11.91 -24.98
C MET A 734 -11.07 -11.87 -23.55
N ALA A 735 -12.01 -10.95 -23.26
CA ALA A 735 -12.70 -10.90 -21.97
C ALA A 735 -13.56 -12.16 -21.72
N ILE A 736 -14.30 -12.63 -22.73
CA ILE A 736 -15.07 -13.89 -22.66
C ILE A 736 -14.14 -15.08 -22.43
N LYS A 737 -12.98 -15.11 -23.10
CA LYS A 737 -11.96 -16.14 -22.89
C LYS A 737 -11.46 -16.14 -21.43
N TYR A 738 -11.04 -15.00 -20.89
CA TYR A 738 -10.57 -14.93 -19.50
C TYR A 738 -11.68 -15.26 -18.49
N GLN A 739 -12.93 -14.86 -18.74
CA GLN A 739 -14.07 -15.24 -17.90
C GLN A 739 -14.30 -16.75 -17.90
N LYS A 740 -14.12 -17.42 -19.04
CA LYS A 740 -14.19 -18.87 -19.15
C LYS A 740 -13.03 -19.55 -18.42
N GLU A 741 -11.80 -19.09 -18.62
CA GLU A 741 -10.61 -19.61 -17.92
C GLU A 741 -10.71 -19.45 -16.39
N LEU A 742 -11.20 -18.31 -15.89
CA LEU A 742 -11.51 -18.11 -14.46
C LEU A 742 -12.58 -19.09 -13.96
N SER A 743 -13.60 -19.37 -14.75
CA SER A 743 -14.67 -20.32 -14.37
C SER A 743 -14.15 -21.76 -14.32
N GLU A 744 -13.26 -22.14 -15.24
CA GLU A 744 -12.63 -23.46 -15.29
C GLU A 744 -11.65 -23.66 -14.11
N MET A 745 -10.84 -22.65 -13.78
CA MET A 745 -9.97 -22.66 -12.59
C MET A 745 -10.76 -22.71 -11.28
N GLN A 746 -11.95 -22.06 -11.21
CA GLN A 746 -12.85 -22.15 -10.06
C GLN A 746 -13.46 -23.55 -9.91
N ALA A 747 -13.86 -24.18 -11.02
CA ALA A 747 -14.38 -25.56 -11.01
C ALA A 747 -13.30 -26.56 -10.55
N GLN A 748 -12.07 -26.45 -11.07
CA GLN A 748 -10.95 -27.28 -10.62
C GLN A 748 -10.64 -27.08 -9.13
N LEU A 749 -10.64 -25.83 -8.64
CA LEU A 749 -10.41 -25.54 -7.22
C LEU A 749 -11.51 -26.11 -6.30
N ALA A 750 -12.74 -26.27 -6.82
CA ALA A 750 -13.83 -26.95 -6.12
C ALA A 750 -13.65 -28.49 -6.15
N GLU A 751 -13.30 -29.08 -7.30
CA GLU A 751 -13.02 -30.51 -7.42
C GLU A 751 -11.86 -30.95 -6.50
N GLU A 752 -10.76 -30.21 -6.49
CA GLU A 752 -9.65 -30.38 -5.53
C GLU A 752 -10.06 -30.15 -4.07
N SER A 753 -11.14 -29.39 -3.82
CA SER A 753 -11.71 -29.22 -2.48
C SER A 753 -12.43 -30.49 -2.02
N THR A 754 -13.20 -31.12 -2.90
CA THR A 754 -13.91 -32.38 -2.59
C THR A 754 -12.93 -33.54 -2.45
N TYR A 755 -11.92 -33.65 -3.33
CA TYR A 755 -10.92 -34.71 -3.28
C TYR A 755 -10.06 -34.64 -2.01
N ARG A 756 -9.58 -33.45 -1.63
CA ARG A 756 -8.91 -33.23 -0.33
C ARG A 756 -9.79 -33.65 0.85
N THR A 757 -11.09 -33.33 0.80
CA THR A 757 -12.03 -33.68 1.89
C THR A 757 -12.21 -35.19 1.98
N GLU A 758 -12.30 -35.90 0.85
CA GLU A 758 -12.38 -37.36 0.81
C GLU A 758 -11.12 -38.03 1.37
N LEU A 759 -9.93 -37.51 1.06
CA LEU A 759 -8.65 -37.98 1.63
C LEU A 759 -8.57 -37.75 3.14
N GLN A 760 -9.05 -36.60 3.65
CA GLN A 760 -9.14 -36.35 5.09
C GLN A 760 -10.11 -37.33 5.78
N MET A 761 -11.27 -37.62 5.16
CA MET A 761 -12.25 -38.56 5.71
C MET A 761 -11.77 -40.01 5.69
N GLN A 762 -10.96 -40.41 4.70
CA GLN A 762 -10.22 -41.68 4.70
C GLN A 762 -9.23 -41.77 5.87
N LEU A 763 -8.39 -40.74 6.03
CA LEU A 763 -7.39 -40.63 7.08
C LEU A 763 -8.03 -40.68 8.47
N ASP A 764 -9.08 -39.89 8.72
CA ASP A 764 -9.79 -39.85 10.00
C ASP A 764 -10.42 -41.21 10.37
N SER A 765 -10.89 -41.98 9.38
CA SER A 765 -11.39 -43.35 9.60
C SER A 765 -10.26 -44.31 9.95
N LYS A 766 -9.16 -44.30 9.18
CA LYS A 766 -8.01 -45.19 9.39
C LYS A 766 -7.29 -44.92 10.72
N GLU A 767 -7.24 -43.67 11.18
CA GLU A 767 -6.71 -43.33 12.50
C GLU A 767 -7.61 -43.86 13.65
N SER A 768 -8.93 -43.89 13.46
CA SER A 768 -9.87 -44.55 14.40
C SER A 768 -9.65 -46.06 14.46
N ASP A 769 -9.34 -46.72 13.34
CA ASP A 769 -9.06 -48.16 13.32
C ASP A 769 -7.73 -48.51 14.01
N ILE A 770 -6.69 -47.68 13.81
CA ILE A 770 -5.42 -47.78 14.52
C ILE A 770 -5.62 -47.58 16.04
N GLU A 771 -6.48 -46.64 16.44
CA GLU A 771 -6.84 -46.43 17.84
C GLU A 771 -7.56 -47.67 18.42
N GLN A 772 -8.52 -48.26 17.70
CA GLN A 772 -9.17 -49.50 18.14
C GLN A 772 -8.20 -50.68 18.26
N LEU A 773 -7.21 -50.80 17.36
CA LEU A 773 -6.18 -51.84 17.47
C LEU A 773 -5.25 -51.61 18.66
N ARG A 774 -4.92 -50.35 18.99
CA ARG A 774 -4.14 -50.00 20.17
C ARG A 774 -4.91 -50.30 21.47
N GLU A 775 -6.21 -50.02 21.54
CA GLU A 775 -7.04 -50.44 22.68
C GLU A 775 -7.07 -51.97 22.86
N LYS A 776 -7.32 -52.73 21.77
CA LYS A 776 -7.31 -54.21 21.78
C LYS A 776 -5.96 -54.78 22.21
N LEU A 777 -4.86 -54.15 21.80
CA LEU A 777 -3.51 -54.57 22.18
C LEU A 777 -3.25 -54.32 23.67
N ASN A 778 -3.69 -53.17 24.20
CA ASN A 778 -3.56 -52.83 25.61
C ASN A 778 -4.41 -53.73 26.52
N ASP A 779 -5.64 -54.10 26.11
CA ASP A 779 -6.49 -55.06 26.85
C ASP A 779 -5.83 -56.45 26.93
N LEU A 780 -5.30 -56.96 25.81
CA LEU A 780 -4.57 -58.24 25.81
C LEU A 780 -3.31 -58.19 26.68
N GLN A 781 -2.56 -57.08 26.65
CA GLN A 781 -1.40 -56.87 27.51
C GLN A 781 -1.79 -56.86 28.99
N LEU A 782 -2.82 -56.09 29.38
CA LEU A 782 -3.35 -56.04 30.75
C LEU A 782 -3.83 -57.41 31.25
N ARG A 783 -4.45 -58.24 30.40
CA ARG A 783 -4.83 -59.62 30.77
C ARG A 783 -3.61 -60.51 31.01
N MET A 784 -2.57 -60.38 30.19
CA MET A 784 -1.31 -61.11 30.38
C MET A 784 -0.59 -60.67 31.66
N ASP A 785 -0.48 -59.37 31.92
CA ASP A 785 0.18 -58.84 33.12
C ASP A 785 -0.57 -59.19 34.42
N ASN A 786 -1.91 -59.25 34.37
CA ASN A 786 -2.75 -59.66 35.50
C ASN A 786 -2.79 -61.19 35.73
N SER A 787 -2.09 -62.01 34.94
CA SER A 787 -2.13 -63.48 35.04
C SER A 787 -1.33 -64.07 36.24
N SER A 788 -0.88 -63.26 37.18
CA SER A 788 -0.05 -63.69 38.32
C SER A 788 -0.84 -64.02 39.59
N VAL A 789 -1.30 -65.28 39.69
CA VAL A 789 -1.57 -66.05 40.93
C VAL A 789 -2.28 -65.31 42.09
N THR A 790 -3.62 -65.35 42.14
CA THR A 790 -4.41 -65.59 43.38
C THR A 790 -5.88 -65.89 43.07
N SER A 791 -6.43 -66.91 43.76
CA SER A 791 -7.86 -67.25 43.93
C SER A 791 -8.71 -67.61 42.70
N LEU A 792 -9.16 -68.87 42.67
CA LEU A 792 -10.33 -69.30 41.90
C LEU A 792 -11.62 -68.93 42.66
N GLN A 793 -12.47 -68.10 42.06
CA GLN A 793 -13.92 -68.15 42.28
C GLN A 793 -14.65 -67.98 40.93
N PRO A 794 -15.61 -68.86 40.59
CA PRO A 794 -16.50 -68.63 39.46
C PRO A 794 -17.66 -67.73 39.92
N ASP A 795 -17.60 -66.44 39.61
CA ASP A 795 -18.69 -65.49 39.89
C ASP A 795 -19.05 -64.70 38.61
N GLU A 796 -20.34 -64.54 38.35
CA GLU A 796 -20.84 -64.09 37.03
C GLU A 796 -20.80 -62.56 36.90
N THR A 797 -19.69 -62.00 36.42
CA THR A 797 -19.55 -60.54 36.17
C THR A 797 -18.86 -60.17 34.85
N ASP A 798 -19.30 -60.78 33.75
CA ASP A 798 -18.84 -60.50 32.37
C ASP A 798 -19.32 -59.12 31.80
N GLY A 799 -19.54 -58.13 32.67
CA GLY A 799 -20.23 -56.87 32.36
C GLY A 799 -19.37 -55.60 32.31
N ASN A 800 -18.14 -55.62 32.85
CA ASN A 800 -17.34 -54.39 33.09
C ASN A 800 -16.35 -54.02 31.97
N ILE A 801 -16.32 -54.74 30.84
CA ILE A 801 -15.32 -54.54 29.77
C ILE A 801 -15.79 -53.52 28.70
N ALA A 802 -17.03 -53.02 28.80
CA ALA A 802 -17.71 -52.28 27.72
C ALA A 802 -17.67 -50.73 27.80
N GLU A 803 -16.64 -50.11 28.42
CA GLU A 803 -16.59 -48.65 28.62
C GLU A 803 -15.62 -47.84 27.72
N SER A 804 -14.81 -48.46 26.84
CA SER A 804 -13.82 -47.71 26.01
C SER A 804 -14.41 -47.10 24.72
N ARG A 805 -15.10 -47.91 23.90
CA ARG A 805 -15.66 -47.49 22.61
C ARG A 805 -17.16 -47.27 22.69
N MET A 806 -17.60 -46.08 22.28
CA MET A 806 -19.01 -45.79 21.99
C MET A 806 -19.26 -45.86 20.50
N GLU A 807 -20.03 -46.85 20.08
CA GLU A 807 -20.59 -46.95 18.75
C GLU A 807 -22.03 -47.49 18.78
N GLY A 808 -22.80 -47.19 17.73
CA GLY A 808 -24.18 -47.65 17.60
C GLY A 808 -25.02 -46.81 16.65
N TRP A 809 -26.30 -47.15 16.56
CA TRP A 809 -27.25 -46.51 15.65
C TRP A 809 -27.85 -45.23 16.25
N LEU A 810 -27.75 -44.13 15.52
CA LEU A 810 -28.47 -42.87 15.80
C LEU A 810 -29.25 -42.44 14.56
N SER A 811 -30.28 -41.62 14.72
CA SER A 811 -31.03 -41.07 13.58
C SER A 811 -30.94 -39.55 13.51
N ILE A 812 -30.70 -39.02 12.32
CA ILE A 812 -30.46 -37.60 12.02
C ILE A 812 -31.61 -37.05 11.17
N PRO A 813 -32.08 -35.80 11.37
CA PRO A 813 -33.13 -35.22 10.54
C PRO A 813 -32.77 -35.14 9.06
N ASN A 814 -33.58 -35.76 8.21
CA ASN A 814 -33.49 -35.64 6.75
C ASN A 814 -33.96 -34.24 6.33
N ARG A 815 -33.01 -33.40 5.89
CA ARG A 815 -33.27 -32.00 5.51
C ARG A 815 -34.10 -31.85 4.23
N ALA A 816 -34.13 -32.85 3.35
CA ALA A 816 -34.79 -32.78 2.05
C ALA A 816 -36.34 -32.87 2.10
N ASN A 817 -36.96 -33.14 3.25
CA ASN A 817 -38.40 -33.40 3.33
C ASN A 817 -39.13 -32.45 4.30
N ILE A 818 -39.46 -31.25 3.81
CA ILE A 818 -39.93 -30.09 4.61
C ILE A 818 -41.29 -30.34 5.33
N LYS A 819 -42.04 -31.38 4.96
CA LYS A 819 -43.43 -31.61 5.42
C LYS A 819 -43.56 -32.49 6.68
N ARG A 820 -42.58 -33.33 7.01
CA ARG A 820 -42.42 -34.05 8.30
C ARG A 820 -40.93 -34.31 8.52
N TYR A 821 -40.43 -34.27 9.75
CA TYR A 821 -39.05 -34.73 10.01
C TYR A 821 -38.96 -36.24 9.73
N GLY A 822 -38.43 -36.60 8.57
CA GLY A 822 -37.99 -37.97 8.31
C GLY A 822 -36.67 -38.21 9.02
N TRP A 823 -36.60 -39.21 9.90
CA TRP A 823 -35.34 -39.58 10.54
C TRP A 823 -34.52 -40.49 9.62
N LYS A 824 -33.32 -40.06 9.21
CA LYS A 824 -32.34 -40.92 8.51
C LYS A 824 -31.51 -41.65 9.56
N LYS A 825 -31.66 -42.97 9.65
CA LYS A 825 -30.81 -43.83 10.48
C LYS A 825 -29.37 -43.82 9.94
N GLN A 826 -28.37 -43.74 10.81
CA GLN A 826 -26.95 -43.78 10.50
C GLN A 826 -26.17 -44.52 11.60
N TYR A 827 -25.06 -45.17 11.24
CA TYR A 827 -24.18 -45.82 12.21
C TYR A 827 -23.10 -44.83 12.66
N VAL A 828 -22.89 -44.69 13.97
CA VAL A 828 -22.04 -43.64 14.54
C VAL A 828 -20.96 -44.26 15.42
N VAL A 829 -19.71 -43.85 15.21
CA VAL A 829 -18.51 -44.32 15.93
C VAL A 829 -17.79 -43.13 16.56
N VAL A 830 -17.49 -43.20 17.86
CA VAL A 830 -16.83 -42.12 18.62
C VAL A 830 -15.39 -42.52 19.00
N SER A 831 -14.40 -41.97 18.30
CA SER A 831 -12.97 -42.12 18.65
C SER A 831 -12.57 -41.21 19.82
N SER A 832 -11.29 -41.05 20.10
CA SER A 832 -10.81 -40.07 21.10
C SER A 832 -11.03 -38.61 20.64
N LYS A 833 -11.02 -38.33 19.33
CA LYS A 833 -11.02 -36.97 18.76
C LYS A 833 -12.10 -36.69 17.71
N LYS A 834 -12.72 -37.72 17.13
CA LYS A 834 -13.67 -37.59 16.01
C LYS A 834 -14.95 -38.38 16.28
N ILE A 835 -16.05 -37.91 15.70
CA ILE A 835 -17.31 -38.66 15.58
C ILE A 835 -17.53 -38.96 14.10
N LEU A 836 -17.54 -40.24 13.74
CA LEU A 836 -17.63 -40.75 12.37
C LEU A 836 -19.05 -41.26 12.11
N PHE A 837 -19.66 -40.84 11.01
CA PHE A 837 -21.05 -41.19 10.65
C PHE A 837 -21.10 -41.93 9.32
N TYR A 838 -21.49 -43.20 9.34
CA TYR A 838 -21.64 -44.07 8.17
C TYR A 838 -23.13 -44.20 7.77
N ASN A 839 -23.45 -44.69 6.55
CA ASN A 839 -24.86 -44.89 6.18
C ASN A 839 -25.35 -46.24 6.72
N ASP A 840 -24.54 -47.28 6.54
CA ASP A 840 -24.75 -48.61 7.11
C ASP A 840 -23.70 -48.93 8.20
N GLU A 841 -23.82 -50.09 8.85
CA GLU A 841 -22.81 -50.66 9.75
C GLU A 841 -21.71 -51.38 8.95
N GLN A 842 -22.02 -51.92 7.76
CA GLN A 842 -21.03 -52.54 6.86
C GLN A 842 -20.10 -51.53 6.18
N ASP A 843 -20.57 -50.29 5.96
CA ASP A 843 -19.78 -49.17 5.41
C ASP A 843 -18.47 -48.96 6.19
N LYS A 844 -18.49 -49.15 7.51
CA LYS A 844 -17.37 -48.94 8.44
C LYS A 844 -16.07 -49.66 8.05
N GLU A 845 -16.15 -50.79 7.36
CA GLU A 845 -14.98 -51.56 6.89
C GLU A 845 -14.73 -51.44 5.38
N GLN A 846 -15.65 -50.82 4.62
CA GLN A 846 -15.69 -50.89 3.14
C GLN A 846 -15.75 -49.53 2.45
N SER A 847 -16.17 -48.46 3.13
CA SER A 847 -16.42 -47.14 2.54
C SER A 847 -16.09 -45.99 3.50
N ASN A 848 -15.86 -44.80 2.93
CA ASN A 848 -15.49 -43.63 3.71
C ASN A 848 -16.73 -43.00 4.37
N PRO A 849 -16.64 -42.50 5.61
CA PRO A 849 -17.78 -41.95 6.34
C PRO A 849 -18.52 -40.88 5.53
N SER A 850 -19.83 -40.77 5.76
CA SER A 850 -20.69 -39.76 5.13
C SER A 850 -20.48 -38.36 5.74
N MET A 851 -20.08 -38.31 7.01
CA MET A 851 -19.81 -37.10 7.77
C MET A 851 -18.80 -37.41 8.90
N VAL A 852 -17.95 -36.43 9.20
CA VAL A 852 -17.02 -36.46 10.34
C VAL A 852 -17.19 -35.16 11.13
N LEU A 853 -17.28 -35.27 12.47
CA LEU A 853 -17.29 -34.12 13.38
C LEU A 853 -16.11 -34.18 14.36
N ASP A 854 -15.49 -33.03 14.63
CA ASP A 854 -14.33 -32.94 15.53
C ASP A 854 -14.77 -32.70 16.99
N ILE A 855 -14.37 -33.60 17.91
CA ILE A 855 -14.77 -33.54 19.33
C ILE A 855 -14.19 -32.28 20.00
N ASP A 856 -13.00 -31.85 19.62
CA ASP A 856 -12.40 -30.57 20.08
C ASP A 856 -13.15 -29.33 19.57
N LYS A 857 -14.10 -29.50 18.64
CA LYS A 857 -14.97 -28.46 18.08
C LYS A 857 -16.44 -28.60 18.53
N LEU A 858 -16.78 -29.59 19.36
CA LEU A 858 -18.09 -29.67 20.04
C LEU A 858 -18.14 -28.71 21.23
N PHE A 859 -19.14 -27.83 21.25
CA PHE A 859 -19.36 -26.85 22.30
C PHE A 859 -20.19 -27.40 23.47
N HIS A 860 -21.25 -28.15 23.18
CA HIS A 860 -22.05 -28.84 24.20
C HIS A 860 -22.89 -29.98 23.61
N VAL A 861 -23.33 -30.89 24.49
CA VAL A 861 -24.31 -31.96 24.21
C VAL A 861 -25.34 -31.95 25.33
N ARG A 862 -26.64 -31.95 25.00
CA ARG A 862 -27.74 -31.85 25.99
C ARG A 862 -29.00 -32.62 25.57
N PRO A 863 -29.87 -33.04 26.50
CA PRO A 863 -31.23 -33.45 26.14
C PRO A 863 -32.03 -32.26 25.61
N VAL A 864 -33.03 -32.54 24.77
CA VAL A 864 -33.96 -31.52 24.26
C VAL A 864 -35.19 -31.35 25.14
N THR A 865 -35.86 -30.22 24.98
CA THR A 865 -37.14 -29.87 25.59
C THR A 865 -38.23 -29.75 24.51
N GLN A 866 -39.49 -29.72 24.92
CA GLN A 866 -40.63 -29.48 24.01
C GLN A 866 -40.49 -28.18 23.17
N GLY A 867 -39.77 -27.18 23.69
CA GLY A 867 -39.51 -25.91 22.99
C GLY A 867 -38.42 -25.99 21.93
N ASP A 868 -37.54 -26.98 21.99
CA ASP A 868 -36.47 -27.20 21.01
C ASP A 868 -36.97 -27.95 19.76
N VAL A 869 -38.00 -28.79 19.91
CA VAL A 869 -38.47 -29.74 18.88
C VAL A 869 -39.98 -29.68 18.65
N TYR A 870 -40.45 -28.56 18.09
CA TYR A 870 -41.88 -28.26 17.87
C TYR A 870 -42.65 -29.18 16.90
N ARG A 871 -42.00 -30.19 16.29
CA ARG A 871 -42.62 -31.18 15.39
C ARG A 871 -42.31 -32.66 15.72
N ALA A 872 -41.64 -32.94 16.84
CA ALA A 872 -41.40 -34.31 17.29
C ALA A 872 -42.61 -34.83 18.07
N GLU A 873 -42.88 -36.14 18.03
CA GLU A 873 -43.96 -36.76 18.80
C GLU A 873 -43.56 -36.92 20.28
N LEU A 874 -44.55 -36.94 21.19
CA LEU A 874 -44.32 -36.81 22.64
C LEU A 874 -43.47 -37.95 23.24
N ASP A 875 -43.43 -39.11 22.59
CA ASP A 875 -42.61 -40.27 22.91
C ASP A 875 -41.23 -40.24 22.24
N GLU A 876 -41.01 -39.42 21.20
CA GLU A 876 -39.68 -39.18 20.60
C GLU A 876 -38.85 -38.24 21.47
N ILE A 877 -39.46 -37.19 22.02
CA ILE A 877 -38.77 -36.12 22.77
C ILE A 877 -37.81 -36.66 23.87
N PRO A 878 -38.17 -37.66 24.71
CA PRO A 878 -37.26 -38.23 25.71
C PRO A 878 -36.04 -38.97 25.13
N ARG A 879 -36.06 -39.31 23.84
CA ARG A 879 -35.00 -40.05 23.11
C ARG A 879 -34.12 -39.15 22.25
N ILE A 880 -34.49 -37.88 22.06
CA ILE A 880 -33.74 -36.90 21.27
C ILE A 880 -32.72 -36.17 22.16
N PHE A 881 -31.55 -35.87 21.60
CA PHE A 881 -30.55 -34.97 22.17
C PHE A 881 -30.01 -34.00 21.11
N GLN A 882 -29.56 -32.82 21.55
CA GLN A 882 -28.93 -31.83 20.68
C GLN A 882 -27.42 -31.84 20.92
N ILE A 883 -26.65 -31.82 19.83
CA ILE A 883 -25.23 -31.51 19.83
C ILE A 883 -25.02 -30.15 19.16
N LEU A 884 -24.05 -29.38 19.64
CA LEU A 884 -23.67 -28.09 19.06
C LEU A 884 -22.16 -28.07 18.82
N TYR A 885 -21.73 -27.64 17.63
CA TYR A 885 -20.35 -27.69 17.18
C TYR A 885 -20.00 -26.52 16.25
N ALA A 886 -18.70 -26.27 16.03
CA ALA A 886 -18.25 -25.25 15.09
C ALA A 886 -18.42 -25.70 13.63
N ASN A 887 -18.88 -24.82 12.74
CA ASN A 887 -19.07 -25.06 11.31
C ASN A 887 -17.80 -25.55 10.59
N GLU A 888 -16.62 -25.16 11.06
CA GLU A 888 -15.31 -25.62 10.55
C GLU A 888 -14.92 -27.04 11.01
N GLY A 889 -15.58 -27.57 12.04
CA GLY A 889 -15.34 -28.90 12.61
C GLY A 889 -16.24 -29.98 12.02
N GLU A 890 -16.75 -29.77 10.80
CA GLU A 890 -17.65 -30.67 10.09
C GLU A 890 -17.17 -30.92 8.66
N SER A 891 -16.77 -32.15 8.37
CA SER A 891 -16.48 -32.64 7.02
C SER A 891 -17.64 -33.48 6.50
N ARG A 892 -18.07 -33.24 5.26
CA ARG A 892 -19.14 -33.99 4.58
C ARG A 892 -18.83 -34.18 3.11
N LYS A 893 -19.44 -35.23 2.52
CA LYS A 893 -19.57 -35.36 1.06
C LYS A 893 -20.58 -34.33 0.54
N GLU A 894 -20.19 -33.55 -0.47
CA GLU A 894 -20.79 -32.23 -0.78
C GLU A 894 -22.13 -32.26 -1.55
N ALA A 895 -22.94 -33.31 -1.38
CA ALA A 895 -24.32 -33.30 -1.82
C ALA A 895 -25.18 -32.46 -0.85
N ASP A 896 -26.02 -31.57 -1.38
CA ASP A 896 -26.89 -30.62 -0.67
C ASP A 896 -26.19 -29.53 0.17
N VAL A 897 -25.51 -28.59 -0.51
CA VAL A 897 -25.14 -27.28 0.04
C VAL A 897 -26.02 -26.17 -0.59
N GLU A 898 -27.20 -25.94 -0.03
CA GLU A 898 -27.91 -24.68 -0.23
C GLU A 898 -27.24 -23.54 0.56
N SER A 899 -27.16 -22.36 -0.03
CA SER A 899 -26.63 -21.16 0.62
C SER A 899 -27.54 -20.72 1.77
N ALA A 900 -27.04 -20.74 3.00
CA ALA A 900 -27.79 -20.28 4.16
C ALA A 900 -28.20 -18.79 4.01
N PRO A 901 -29.44 -18.39 4.32
CA PRO A 901 -29.86 -17.00 4.24
C PRO A 901 -29.06 -16.10 5.17
N GLN A 902 -28.51 -15.01 4.63
CA GLN A 902 -27.98 -13.91 5.45
C GLN A 902 -29.14 -13.15 6.11
N GLY A 903 -29.58 -13.63 7.28
CA GLY A 903 -30.60 -12.95 8.09
C GLY A 903 -30.09 -11.64 8.69
N ASP A 904 -30.91 -10.59 8.62
CA ASP A 904 -30.55 -9.22 9.00
C ASP A 904 -30.00 -9.05 10.42
N LYS A 905 -28.99 -8.17 10.53
CA LYS A 905 -28.43 -7.74 11.82
C LYS A 905 -29.27 -6.61 12.44
N SER A 906 -30.28 -6.96 13.24
CA SER A 906 -30.87 -6.01 14.21
C SER A 906 -31.40 -6.71 15.47
N ASN A 907 -31.50 -5.95 16.57
CA ASN A 907 -32.20 -6.31 17.83
C ASN A 907 -31.65 -7.49 18.67
N CYS A 908 -30.33 -7.54 18.89
CA CYS A 908 -29.70 -8.37 19.94
C CYS A 908 -29.17 -7.50 21.11
N LEU A 909 -29.36 -7.94 22.36
CA LEU A 909 -29.04 -7.20 23.59
C LEU A 909 -27.98 -7.93 24.44
N PRO A 910 -26.72 -7.47 24.51
CA PRO A 910 -25.67 -8.16 25.26
C PRO A 910 -25.72 -7.90 26.78
N HIS A 911 -25.65 -8.95 27.61
CA HIS A 911 -25.62 -8.81 29.08
C HIS A 911 -24.93 -10.00 29.77
N LYS A 912 -23.92 -9.75 30.63
CA LYS A 912 -23.18 -10.79 31.39
C LYS A 912 -22.73 -12.00 30.53
N GLY A 913 -22.34 -11.76 29.27
CA GLY A 913 -21.94 -12.78 28.30
C GLY A 913 -23.09 -13.41 27.48
N HIS A 914 -24.35 -13.16 27.86
CA HIS A 914 -25.52 -13.52 27.06
C HIS A 914 -25.73 -12.53 25.92
N GLU A 915 -26.48 -12.97 24.92
CA GLU A 915 -26.92 -12.18 23.79
C GLU A 915 -28.42 -12.39 23.60
N PHE A 916 -29.22 -11.49 24.18
CA PHE A 916 -30.66 -11.65 24.33
C PHE A 916 -31.44 -11.12 23.11
N ILE A 917 -32.39 -11.91 22.62
CA ILE A 917 -33.37 -11.51 21.60
C ILE A 917 -34.73 -11.30 22.28
N PRO A 918 -35.47 -10.19 22.00
CA PRO A 918 -36.84 -10.02 22.46
C PRO A 918 -37.78 -11.09 21.90
N THR A 919 -38.53 -11.77 22.78
CA THR A 919 -39.41 -12.90 22.44
C THR A 919 -40.72 -12.82 23.24
N LEU A 920 -41.78 -13.48 22.77
CA LEU A 920 -43.09 -13.54 23.41
C LEU A 920 -43.61 -14.99 23.40
N TYR A 921 -43.99 -15.53 24.57
CA TYR A 921 -44.45 -16.92 24.68
C TYR A 921 -45.95 -17.01 24.91
N HIS A 922 -46.71 -17.49 23.93
CA HIS A 922 -48.16 -17.68 24.09
C HIS A 922 -48.54 -19.02 24.77
N PHE A 923 -47.54 -19.81 25.19
CA PHE A 923 -47.67 -21.17 25.74
C PHE A 923 -46.83 -21.34 27.03
N PRO A 924 -47.15 -22.30 27.92
CA PRO A 924 -46.51 -22.50 29.22
C PRO A 924 -44.97 -22.44 29.22
N THR A 925 -44.44 -21.30 29.70
CA THR A 925 -43.00 -20.99 29.78
C THR A 925 -42.73 -20.13 31.01
N ASN A 926 -41.79 -20.50 31.88
CA ASN A 926 -41.46 -19.74 33.09
C ASN A 926 -40.08 -19.07 32.99
N CYS A 927 -39.89 -17.99 33.75
CA CYS A 927 -38.63 -17.26 33.84
C CYS A 927 -37.61 -17.99 34.72
N GLU A 928 -36.40 -18.20 34.21
CA GLU A 928 -35.33 -18.87 34.96
C GLU A 928 -34.71 -17.97 36.06
N ALA A 929 -34.89 -16.65 35.99
CA ALA A 929 -34.44 -15.73 37.03
C ALA A 929 -35.40 -15.69 38.25
N CYS A 930 -36.72 -15.62 38.03
CA CYS A 930 -37.69 -15.43 39.12
C CYS A 930 -38.77 -16.52 39.27
N ALA A 931 -38.70 -17.60 38.48
CA ALA A 931 -39.67 -18.70 38.39
C ALA A 931 -41.11 -18.32 37.96
N LYS A 932 -41.43 -17.03 37.78
CA LYS A 932 -42.77 -16.56 37.37
C LYS A 932 -43.06 -16.86 35.89
N PRO A 933 -44.33 -16.98 35.47
CA PRO A 933 -44.72 -17.14 34.07
C PRO A 933 -44.17 -16.04 33.14
N LEU A 934 -43.55 -16.45 32.03
CA LEU A 934 -43.23 -15.61 30.86
C LEU A 934 -44.36 -15.61 29.81
N TRP A 935 -45.47 -16.27 30.11
CA TRP A 935 -46.48 -16.62 29.11
C TRP A 935 -47.89 -16.17 29.48
N HIS A 936 -48.69 -15.89 28.46
CA HIS A 936 -50.14 -15.69 28.56
C HIS A 936 -50.75 -15.75 27.16
N VAL A 937 -51.91 -16.40 27.01
CA VAL A 937 -52.47 -16.80 25.71
C VAL A 937 -52.69 -15.64 24.75
N PHE A 938 -53.19 -14.49 25.24
CA PHE A 938 -53.54 -13.34 24.39
C PHE A 938 -52.58 -12.15 24.46
N LYS A 939 -51.86 -12.00 25.58
CA LYS A 939 -50.94 -10.88 25.86
C LYS A 939 -49.84 -11.36 26.81
N PRO A 940 -48.81 -12.06 26.30
CA PRO A 940 -47.67 -12.50 27.13
C PRO A 940 -46.84 -11.30 27.62
N PRO A 941 -46.24 -11.38 28.82
CA PRO A 941 -45.32 -10.35 29.30
C PRO A 941 -44.05 -10.30 28.43
N PRO A 942 -43.39 -9.14 28.29
CA PRO A 942 -42.18 -9.02 27.50
C PRO A 942 -41.05 -9.94 28.01
N ALA A 943 -40.57 -10.83 27.15
CA ALA A 943 -39.51 -11.78 27.47
C ALA A 943 -38.26 -11.59 26.60
N LEU A 944 -37.17 -12.19 27.07
CA LEU A 944 -35.85 -12.22 26.43
C LEU A 944 -35.35 -13.66 26.42
N GLU A 945 -34.88 -14.14 25.27
CA GLU A 945 -34.21 -15.44 25.11
C GLU A 945 -32.75 -15.24 24.70
N CYS A 946 -31.81 -15.89 25.39
CA CYS A 946 -30.40 -15.81 25.04
C CYS A 946 -30.08 -16.69 23.81
N ARG A 947 -29.57 -16.08 22.73
CA ARG A 947 -29.16 -16.77 21.49
C ARG A 947 -28.02 -17.78 21.65
N ARG A 948 -27.35 -17.80 22.81
CA ARG A 948 -26.16 -18.63 23.11
C ARG A 948 -26.42 -19.78 24.08
N CYS A 949 -27.39 -19.65 24.98
CA CYS A 949 -27.70 -20.68 25.97
C CYS A 949 -29.20 -20.86 26.26
N HIS A 950 -30.06 -20.22 25.46
CA HIS A 950 -31.53 -20.29 25.52
C HIS A 950 -32.18 -19.93 26.87
N VAL A 951 -31.45 -19.30 27.80
CA VAL A 951 -32.01 -18.86 29.09
C VAL A 951 -33.13 -17.84 28.87
N LYS A 952 -34.27 -18.04 29.53
CA LYS A 952 -35.51 -17.28 29.30
C LYS A 952 -35.82 -16.39 30.50
N CYS A 953 -35.93 -15.09 30.29
CA CYS A 953 -36.19 -14.13 31.37
C CYS A 953 -37.14 -12.99 31.00
N HIS A 954 -37.80 -12.38 31.99
CA HIS A 954 -38.60 -11.17 31.77
C HIS A 954 -37.67 -10.02 31.40
N LYS A 955 -38.08 -9.18 30.43
CA LYS A 955 -37.30 -8.01 30.02
C LYS A 955 -37.01 -7.05 31.18
N ASP A 956 -37.94 -6.96 32.14
CA ASP A 956 -37.78 -6.21 33.40
C ASP A 956 -36.48 -6.54 34.15
N HIS A 957 -36.03 -7.80 34.19
CA HIS A 957 -34.80 -8.16 34.93
C HIS A 957 -33.54 -7.56 34.29
N LEU A 958 -33.52 -7.46 32.95
CA LEU A 958 -32.44 -6.79 32.22
C LEU A 958 -32.54 -5.26 32.37
N ASP A 959 -33.73 -4.70 32.14
CA ASP A 959 -33.97 -3.26 32.18
C ASP A 959 -33.71 -2.66 33.59
N ARG A 960 -33.96 -3.44 34.65
CA ARG A 960 -33.71 -3.07 36.07
C ARG A 960 -32.30 -3.44 36.56
N LYS A 961 -31.48 -4.13 35.75
CA LYS A 961 -30.13 -4.63 36.09
C LYS A 961 -30.07 -5.49 37.37
N GLU A 962 -31.09 -6.32 37.59
CA GLU A 962 -31.13 -7.18 38.78
C GLU A 962 -30.03 -8.26 38.72
N GLU A 963 -29.33 -8.51 39.84
CA GLU A 963 -28.19 -9.43 39.83
C GLU A 963 -28.56 -10.89 39.52
N VAL A 964 -29.84 -11.23 39.65
CA VAL A 964 -30.47 -12.55 39.53
C VAL A 964 -30.15 -13.28 38.21
N ILE A 965 -29.90 -12.55 37.10
CA ILE A 965 -29.42 -13.18 35.86
C ILE A 965 -27.97 -13.66 36.04
N THR A 966 -27.74 -14.97 36.14
CA THR A 966 -26.39 -15.55 36.21
C THR A 966 -25.62 -15.34 34.90
N PRO A 967 -24.27 -15.18 34.91
CA PRO A 967 -23.47 -15.04 33.69
C PRO A 967 -23.64 -16.21 32.71
N CYS A 968 -23.47 -15.93 31.42
CA CYS A 968 -23.58 -16.96 30.39
C CYS A 968 -22.42 -17.96 30.51
N LYS A 969 -22.78 -19.24 30.66
CA LYS A 969 -21.81 -20.36 30.71
C LYS A 969 -21.35 -20.80 29.31
N VAL A 970 -21.80 -20.11 28.26
CA VAL A 970 -21.69 -20.56 26.87
C VAL A 970 -21.16 -19.41 26.00
N ASN A 971 -19.98 -19.60 25.41
CA ASN A 971 -19.23 -18.53 24.75
C ASN A 971 -18.66 -19.02 23.39
N TYR A 972 -19.57 -19.20 22.43
CA TYR A 972 -19.26 -19.40 21.01
C TYR A 972 -19.86 -18.25 20.18
N ASP A 973 -19.37 -18.04 18.96
CA ASP A 973 -20.01 -17.13 18.00
C ASP A 973 -21.16 -17.82 17.25
N VAL A 974 -22.34 -17.22 17.27
CA VAL A 974 -23.55 -17.80 16.67
C VAL A 974 -23.55 -17.73 15.14
N THR A 975 -22.70 -16.90 14.51
CA THR A 975 -22.45 -17.00 13.07
C THR A 975 -21.51 -18.14 12.66
N SER A 976 -20.84 -18.78 13.62
CA SER A 976 -19.90 -19.90 13.38
C SER A 976 -20.38 -21.28 13.85
N ALA A 977 -21.47 -21.37 14.64
CA ALA A 977 -21.93 -22.60 15.26
C ALA A 977 -23.08 -23.25 14.50
N ARG A 978 -23.08 -24.59 14.41
CA ARG A 978 -24.17 -25.41 13.91
C ARG A 978 -24.73 -26.28 15.03
N ASP A 979 -26.04 -26.52 14.99
CA ASP A 979 -26.71 -27.50 15.82
C ASP A 979 -27.15 -28.73 15.01
N MET A 980 -27.24 -29.86 15.71
CA MET A 980 -27.76 -31.11 15.15
C MET A 980 -28.54 -31.86 16.22
N LEU A 981 -29.75 -32.27 15.85
CA LEU A 981 -30.60 -33.15 16.64
C LEU A 981 -30.25 -34.60 16.30
N LEU A 982 -30.15 -35.45 17.32
CA LEU A 982 -29.88 -36.89 17.21
C LEU A 982 -30.92 -37.66 18.01
N LEU A 983 -31.56 -38.65 17.39
CA LEU A 983 -32.52 -39.55 18.03
C LEU A 983 -31.84 -40.90 18.33
N ALA A 984 -31.84 -41.29 19.62
CA ALA A 984 -31.44 -42.62 20.07
C ALA A 984 -32.62 -43.61 20.03
N LEU A 985 -32.36 -44.92 20.14
CA LEU A 985 -33.43 -45.94 20.11
C LEU A 985 -34.26 -45.90 21.41
N SER A 986 -33.61 -45.62 22.54
CA SER A 986 -34.23 -45.54 23.87
C SER A 986 -33.79 -44.31 24.69
N GLN A 987 -34.53 -43.99 25.75
CA GLN A 987 -34.19 -42.89 26.66
C GLN A 987 -32.90 -43.18 27.46
N ASP A 988 -32.61 -44.44 27.76
CA ASP A 988 -31.40 -44.81 28.50
C ASP A 988 -30.15 -44.84 27.60
N GLU A 989 -30.32 -45.16 26.31
CA GLU A 989 -29.28 -44.86 25.31
C GLU A 989 -29.04 -43.35 25.20
N GLN A 990 -30.08 -42.51 25.13
CA GLN A 990 -29.92 -41.06 25.07
C GLN A 990 -29.10 -40.54 26.26
N LYS A 991 -29.36 -41.01 27.48
CA LYS A 991 -28.53 -40.73 28.67
C LYS A 991 -27.09 -41.24 28.50
N LYS A 992 -26.87 -42.45 27.96
CA LYS A 992 -25.55 -43.04 27.73
C LYS A 992 -24.73 -42.19 26.73
N TRP A 993 -25.33 -41.82 25.60
CA TRP A 993 -24.72 -40.96 24.57
C TRP A 993 -24.36 -39.57 25.12
N ILE A 994 -25.30 -38.89 25.79
CA ILE A 994 -25.04 -37.59 26.44
C ILE A 994 -23.92 -37.71 27.48
N GLY A 995 -23.95 -38.74 28.33
CA GLY A 995 -22.98 -38.95 29.40
C GLY A 995 -21.56 -39.21 28.88
N HIS A 996 -21.40 -40.01 27.83
CA HIS A 996 -20.09 -40.32 27.26
C HIS A 996 -19.54 -39.19 26.39
N LEU A 997 -20.36 -38.57 25.53
CA LEU A 997 -19.92 -37.37 24.78
C LEU A 997 -19.61 -36.20 25.72
N GLY A 998 -20.42 -36.00 26.77
CA GLY A 998 -20.18 -35.01 27.82
C GLY A 998 -18.92 -35.26 28.68
N LYS A 999 -18.44 -36.51 28.78
CA LYS A 999 -17.12 -36.83 29.34
C LYS A 999 -15.97 -36.44 28.39
N LYS A 1000 -16.16 -36.53 27.07
CA LYS A 1000 -15.13 -36.27 26.03
C LYS A 1000 -15.03 -34.80 25.57
N ILE A 1001 -16.05 -33.96 25.77
CA ILE A 1001 -15.97 -32.52 25.45
C ILE A 1001 -14.87 -31.84 26.31
N PRO A 1002 -13.96 -31.04 25.70
CA PRO A 1002 -12.97 -30.28 26.44
C PRO A 1002 -13.61 -29.30 27.45
N LYS A 1003 -13.23 -29.41 28.73
CA LYS A 1003 -13.69 -28.51 29.81
C LYS A 1003 -13.14 -27.06 29.69
N THR A 1004 -12.23 -26.85 28.75
CA THR A 1004 -11.64 -25.56 28.37
C THR A 1004 -11.54 -25.50 26.84
N PRO A 1005 -11.97 -24.41 26.18
CA PRO A 1005 -11.94 -24.33 24.71
C PRO A 1005 -10.50 -24.31 24.16
N PRO A 1006 -10.28 -24.81 22.93
CA PRO A 1006 -8.95 -24.89 22.34
C PRO A 1006 -8.34 -23.50 22.05
N SER A 1007 -7.04 -23.37 22.25
CA SER A 1007 -6.28 -22.11 22.19
C SER A 1007 -6.22 -21.46 20.80
N SER A 1008 -6.66 -22.13 19.75
CA SER A 1008 -6.78 -21.58 18.40
C SER A 1008 -7.92 -20.55 18.26
N PHE A 1009 -8.88 -20.52 19.21
CA PHE A 1009 -9.83 -19.41 19.30
C PHE A 1009 -9.20 -18.23 20.07
N THR A 1010 -8.45 -17.39 19.37
CA THR A 1010 -7.88 -16.16 19.92
C THR A 1010 -8.97 -15.24 20.48
N ARG A 1011 -8.86 -14.91 21.76
CA ARG A 1011 -9.81 -14.06 22.49
C ARG A 1011 -9.76 -12.61 22.00
N ALA A 1012 -10.59 -12.27 21.01
CA ALA A 1012 -10.84 -10.90 20.57
C ALA A 1012 -11.73 -10.11 21.56
N SER A 1013 -11.31 -10.02 22.83
CA SER A 1013 -11.89 -9.06 23.78
C SER A 1013 -10.96 -8.78 24.97
N PRO A 1014 -10.63 -7.51 25.25
CA PRO A 1014 -9.48 -7.13 26.06
C PRO A 1014 -9.66 -7.42 27.55
N ARG A 1015 -8.54 -7.66 28.25
CA ARG A 1015 -8.28 -7.24 29.64
C ARG A 1015 -6.88 -7.61 30.09
N THR A 1016 -6.10 -6.59 30.44
CA THR A 1016 -5.26 -6.52 31.65
C THR A 1016 -4.59 -7.81 32.12
N MET A 1017 -3.28 -7.92 31.89
CA MET A 1017 -2.45 -8.80 32.73
C MET A 1017 -2.40 -8.22 34.15
N SER A 1018 -2.87 -8.97 35.12
CA SER A 1018 -2.50 -8.81 36.52
C SER A 1018 -1.79 -10.09 36.93
N THR A 1019 -0.48 -10.03 37.10
CA THR A 1019 0.32 -11.15 37.59
C THR A 1019 0.01 -11.40 39.07
N ARG A 1020 0.18 -12.64 39.54
CA ARG A 1020 0.28 -12.89 40.98
C ARG A 1020 1.35 -13.92 41.29
N SER A 1021 2.28 -13.51 42.14
CA SER A 1021 3.46 -14.23 42.61
C SER A 1021 3.15 -15.53 43.34
N VAL A 1022 4.04 -16.51 43.23
CA VAL A 1022 4.05 -17.72 44.08
C VAL A 1022 4.94 -17.50 45.30
N ALA A 1023 4.44 -17.93 46.46
CA ALA A 1023 5.13 -18.19 47.74
C ALA A 1023 6.14 -17.14 48.27
N ASN A 1024 5.80 -16.57 49.43
CA ASN A 1024 6.81 -16.15 50.42
C ASN A 1024 6.59 -16.94 51.73
N GLN A 1025 7.66 -17.19 52.49
CA GLN A 1025 7.67 -18.19 53.56
C GLN A 1025 6.98 -17.73 54.86
N SER A 1026 6.61 -18.69 55.71
CA SER A 1026 5.93 -18.43 56.97
C SER A 1026 6.89 -18.06 58.11
N PHE A 1027 6.64 -16.91 58.75
CA PHE A 1027 7.08 -16.68 60.12
C PHE A 1027 5.90 -16.28 61.01
N ARG A 1028 5.44 -17.23 61.83
CA ARG A 1028 4.55 -16.94 62.97
C ARG A 1028 5.40 -16.68 64.21
N LYS A 1029 5.27 -15.50 64.81
CA LYS A 1029 5.40 -15.33 66.27
C LYS A 1029 4.19 -14.59 66.82
N ASN A 1030 3.68 -15.13 67.93
CA ASN A 1030 2.71 -14.49 68.83
C ASN A 1030 3.41 -13.33 69.57
N PRO A 1031 2.69 -12.33 70.14
CA PRO A 1031 1.56 -12.57 71.05
C PRO A 1031 0.30 -11.70 70.85
N LYS A 1032 -0.74 -12.06 71.60
CA LYS A 1032 -1.95 -11.24 71.84
C LYS A 1032 -1.85 -10.50 73.18
N SER A 1033 -2.67 -9.46 73.30
CA SER A 1033 -3.19 -8.80 74.51
C SER A 1033 -2.19 -8.17 75.49
N ILE A 1034 -2.43 -6.89 75.76
CA ILE A 1034 -2.90 -6.42 77.08
C ILE A 1034 -4.04 -5.40 76.85
N THR A 1035 -4.91 -5.21 77.84
CA THR A 1035 -6.13 -4.39 77.78
C THR A 1035 -5.90 -2.95 78.26
N GLY A 1036 -6.65 -1.98 77.70
CA GLY A 1036 -6.59 -0.58 78.18
C GLY A 1036 -7.55 0.39 77.47
N LYS A 1037 -8.70 0.68 78.11
CA LYS A 1037 -9.50 1.90 77.93
C LYS A 1037 -9.32 2.76 79.20
N PRO A 1038 -9.74 4.04 79.22
CA PRO A 1038 -9.59 5.08 78.19
C PRO A 1038 -9.11 6.43 78.81
N ARG A 1039 -8.64 7.35 77.96
CA ARG A 1039 -8.89 8.79 78.15
C ARG A 1039 -8.70 9.56 76.84
#